data_AF-A0AAD3Y035-F1
#
_entry.id   AF-A0AAD3Y035-F1
#
_cell.length_a   1.000
_cell.length_b   1.000
_cell.length_c   1.000
_cell.angle_alpha   90.00
_cell.angle_beta   90.00
_cell.angle_gamma   90.00
#
_symmetry.space_group_name_H-M   'P 1'
#
loop_
_entity.id
_entity.type
_entity.pdbx_description
1 polymer ?
#
loop_
_entity_poly.entity_id
_entity_poly.type
_entity_poly.pdbx_seq_one_letter_code
_entity_poly.pdbx_strand_id
1 'polypeptide(L)'
;MTKRHWMKRIKSIFETHTDPEKEEKLKESRKDVEEKKKRIMELFKDDETDETQISESKRQPLVELIEDFHKHYESLYALYDHLTGELKKKVHSKRDVSSSDSESESDSDQSLKEKGFKNGILENEFCKENADLQQELRAANLEVADLTEKLATVTDEKEGLQLELTTILRKLHDSEEVIEDLKVEAERSNCEISELLAEKEGMKMKLDSTIQSEVELKQKIEELISEKNTLLLERENTAKRAEEDERSLEEIKSMADRLKNENRSLELDLETVRQEASGLKRKAADLNASWKATEEENKCLAPKVAEMTNEIKQARDIIEELTAESTRLKEKMAEWEREHSDLQERHDARATELKALEERKNALELELSSLHNQKREIEEQLGSKVIEASQLNEEVRNLHAQNDQLEMALKEKDEQLSSVLKKLEDNESHSLSRIEALTEQVNYLTREIDMLRAQKSEMEAQVKVSLDQVNSLQEDLNTFGREKAETELLLQRKSQEVSEFLAQIERLNEELMTTRLDQERISEDNENLTKRVEDLELVVESLTSQRNGLEEQMRATEEAAAQMRVEIAGLQYRILELEKLAVERGTESSNLQKELHDRQNEAASEISNLKEELEAIHEVKSQLEAEIEKGKQESSESRGQLENENTELRDKVADQLRILEEQEDAFKQLKVEYNQIEIDLQETKANLQDADRKMEKMAEALSTSNESNEQRIAELEETIEDLRRDIEMALDERDAAVENTCNIEVRLRLANQKLRITEQLLTEKEDTHKHSEMKFHEECKVLEERISTLSQTISTNNEAYRSTIEDISEKLDSSLVELGLNIKKFEQEHGEFASSISNISEEIRVAKKWITVRTTEKEQLKQEVGNLAKQLRNVKDEELMLRERTEGEKEELLKTVSQLEQAVGELGMRIKDMDDRIMGLGEEKREAIRQLCLWVDYRQSRYDELKEIVSKMNSRRLTTI
;
A
#
# COMPACT_ATOMS: atom_id res chain seq x y z
N MET A 1 -21.10 -39.49 -112.10
CA MET A 1 -20.44 -39.13 -110.82
C MET A 1 -21.16 -37.95 -110.20
N THR A 2 -21.72 -38.14 -109.01
CA THR A 2 -23.19 -38.04 -108.87
C THR A 2 -23.59 -37.31 -107.57
N LYS A 3 -23.51 -35.97 -107.58
CA LYS A 3 -24.32 -35.09 -106.69
C LYS A 3 -25.26 -34.16 -107.49
N ARG A 4 -24.93 -33.83 -108.75
CA ARG A 4 -25.81 -33.05 -109.65
C ARG A 4 -27.01 -33.81 -110.22
N HIS A 5 -26.95 -35.13 -110.28
CA HIS A 5 -28.07 -35.93 -110.83
C HIS A 5 -29.20 -36.19 -109.83
N TRP A 6 -28.93 -36.13 -108.53
CA TRP A 6 -29.95 -36.29 -107.49
C TRP A 6 -30.78 -35.00 -107.33
N MET A 7 -30.14 -33.82 -107.30
CA MET A 7 -30.87 -32.54 -107.31
C MET A 7 -31.65 -32.28 -108.61
N LYS A 8 -31.13 -32.68 -109.79
CA LYS A 8 -31.89 -32.55 -111.05
C LYS A 8 -33.08 -33.50 -111.13
N ARG A 9 -33.02 -34.69 -110.52
CA ARG A 9 -34.15 -35.64 -110.45
C ARG A 9 -35.24 -35.16 -109.50
N ILE A 10 -34.89 -34.59 -108.35
CA ILE A 10 -35.88 -34.02 -107.42
C ILE A 10 -36.55 -32.78 -108.04
N LYS A 11 -35.78 -31.94 -108.75
CA LYS A 11 -36.32 -30.76 -109.45
C LYS A 11 -37.31 -31.15 -110.55
N SER A 12 -37.02 -32.19 -111.33
CA SER A 12 -37.91 -32.68 -112.42
C SER A 12 -39.18 -33.40 -111.94
N ILE A 13 -39.25 -33.85 -110.68
CA ILE A 13 -40.43 -34.55 -110.12
C ILE A 13 -41.41 -33.55 -109.49
N PHE A 14 -40.91 -32.41 -108.98
CA PHE A 14 -41.76 -31.33 -108.46
C PHE A 14 -42.34 -30.43 -109.58
N GLU A 15 -41.73 -30.40 -110.76
CA GLU A 15 -42.06 -29.44 -111.84
C GLU A 15 -43.28 -29.82 -112.70
N THR A 16 -43.92 -30.98 -112.49
CA THR A 16 -45.06 -31.40 -113.34
C THR A 16 -46.44 -31.25 -112.71
N HIS A 17 -46.59 -30.88 -111.44
CA HIS A 17 -47.92 -30.72 -110.82
C HIS A 17 -47.99 -29.60 -109.76
N THR A 18 -47.55 -28.40 -110.11
CA THR A 18 -47.88 -27.19 -109.33
C THR A 18 -48.72 -26.28 -110.20
N ASP A 19 -49.95 -26.04 -109.76
CA ASP A 19 -50.88 -25.10 -110.37
C ASP A 19 -50.25 -23.69 -110.35
N PRO A 20 -49.97 -23.05 -111.50
CA PRO A 20 -49.23 -21.79 -111.55
C PRO A 20 -49.92 -20.64 -110.79
N GLU A 21 -51.26 -20.70 -110.61
CA GLU A 21 -52.00 -19.74 -109.77
C GLU A 21 -51.69 -19.88 -108.28
N LYS A 22 -51.34 -21.09 -107.79
CA LYS A 22 -50.98 -21.32 -106.39
C LYS A 22 -49.54 -20.91 -106.08
N GLU A 23 -48.65 -21.01 -107.06
CA GLU A 23 -47.26 -20.57 -106.93
C GLU A 23 -47.14 -19.02 -106.91
N GLU A 24 -48.03 -18.32 -107.63
CA GLU A 24 -48.12 -16.85 -107.59
C GLU A 24 -48.68 -16.34 -106.25
N LYS A 25 -49.72 -16.99 -105.71
CA LYS A 25 -50.25 -16.71 -104.36
C LYS A 25 -49.22 -16.95 -103.24
N LEU A 26 -48.37 -17.97 -103.39
CA LEU A 26 -47.28 -18.25 -102.43
C LEU A 26 -46.13 -17.24 -102.52
N LYS A 27 -45.88 -16.63 -103.68
CA LYS A 27 -44.92 -15.52 -103.82
C LYS A 27 -45.44 -14.23 -103.21
N GLU A 28 -46.74 -13.97 -103.36
CA GLU A 28 -47.40 -12.79 -102.78
C GLU A 28 -47.47 -12.89 -101.24
N SER A 29 -47.84 -14.06 -100.69
CA SER A 29 -47.84 -14.29 -99.23
C SER A 29 -46.43 -14.27 -98.63
N ARG A 30 -45.42 -14.79 -99.33
CA ARG A 30 -44.01 -14.70 -98.90
C ARG A 30 -43.50 -13.26 -98.87
N LYS A 31 -43.94 -12.41 -99.80
CA LYS A 31 -43.58 -10.99 -99.83
C LYS A 31 -44.23 -10.22 -98.67
N ASP A 32 -45.50 -10.49 -98.37
CA ASP A 32 -46.23 -9.91 -97.24
C ASP A 32 -45.60 -10.30 -95.88
N VAL A 33 -45.16 -11.56 -95.75
CA VAL A 33 -44.44 -12.07 -94.57
C VAL A 33 -43.07 -11.39 -94.40
N GLU A 34 -42.29 -11.22 -95.47
CA GLU A 34 -40.97 -10.58 -95.37
C GLU A 34 -41.07 -9.07 -95.06
N GLU A 35 -42.13 -8.40 -95.51
CA GLU A 35 -42.40 -6.99 -95.21
C GLU A 35 -42.83 -6.78 -93.75
N LYS A 36 -43.66 -7.67 -93.20
CA LYS A 36 -44.02 -7.68 -91.77
C LYS A 36 -42.81 -8.00 -90.87
N LYS A 37 -41.94 -8.93 -91.26
CA LYS A 37 -40.66 -9.23 -90.58
C LYS A 37 -39.71 -8.02 -90.56
N LYS A 38 -39.66 -7.26 -91.65
CA LYS A 38 -38.87 -6.02 -91.72
C LYS A 38 -39.39 -4.94 -90.75
N ARG A 39 -40.72 -4.85 -90.59
CA ARG A 39 -41.39 -3.97 -89.62
C ARG A 39 -41.11 -4.35 -88.17
N ILE A 40 -41.02 -5.65 -87.86
CA ILE A 40 -40.58 -6.15 -86.55
C ILE A 40 -39.11 -5.79 -86.30
N MET A 41 -38.23 -5.99 -87.29
CA MET A 41 -36.80 -5.65 -87.19
C MET A 41 -36.52 -4.14 -87.04
N GLU A 42 -37.38 -3.26 -87.55
CA GLU A 42 -37.27 -1.81 -87.34
C GLU A 42 -37.71 -1.38 -85.94
N LEU A 43 -38.65 -2.09 -85.30
CA LEU A 43 -39.09 -1.82 -83.93
C LEU A 43 -38.08 -2.25 -82.85
N PHE A 44 -37.09 -3.08 -83.22
CA PHE A 44 -36.02 -3.56 -82.32
C PHE A 44 -34.66 -2.84 -82.52
N LYS A 45 -34.55 -1.90 -83.48
CA LYS A 45 -33.26 -1.29 -83.86
C LYS A 45 -32.92 0.03 -83.16
N ASP A 46 -33.83 0.58 -82.37
CA ASP A 46 -33.56 1.73 -81.50
C ASP A 46 -33.62 1.24 -80.06
N ASP A 47 -32.49 0.82 -79.47
CA ASP A 47 -32.26 0.79 -78.01
C ASP A 47 -30.78 0.41 -77.73
N GLU A 48 -29.90 1.42 -77.69
CA GLU A 48 -28.79 1.43 -76.75
C GLU A 48 -29.14 2.48 -75.68
N THR A 49 -29.80 2.06 -74.60
CA THR A 49 -29.66 2.62 -73.24
C THR A 49 -30.71 1.99 -72.30
N ASP A 50 -30.20 1.45 -71.19
CA ASP A 50 -30.81 1.21 -69.89
C ASP A 50 -32.17 0.48 -69.82
N GLU A 51 -32.11 -0.75 -69.31
CA GLU A 51 -33.22 -1.53 -68.80
C GLU A 51 -33.94 -0.79 -67.66
N THR A 52 -34.98 -0.02 -67.98
CA THR A 52 -36.21 0.12 -67.16
C THR A 52 -37.23 1.03 -67.85
N GLN A 53 -38.45 0.50 -68.05
CA GLN A 53 -39.67 1.15 -68.58
C GLN A 53 -39.83 1.27 -70.12
N ILE A 54 -40.08 0.14 -70.78
CA ILE A 54 -40.73 0.14 -72.11
C ILE A 54 -42.22 0.46 -71.91
N SER A 55 -42.63 1.68 -72.27
CA SER A 55 -44.02 2.13 -72.23
C SER A 55 -44.98 1.17 -72.96
N GLU A 56 -46.14 0.87 -72.35
CA GLU A 56 -47.22 0.03 -72.90
C GLU A 56 -47.70 0.43 -74.31
N SER A 57 -47.39 1.65 -74.76
CA SER A 57 -47.75 2.19 -76.07
C SER A 57 -47.11 1.48 -77.28
N LYS A 58 -45.98 0.77 -77.09
CA LYS A 58 -45.29 0.00 -78.15
C LYS A 58 -45.56 -1.51 -78.12
N ARG A 59 -46.07 -2.03 -76.99
CA ARG A 59 -46.24 -3.48 -76.78
C ARG A 59 -47.47 -4.03 -77.52
N GLN A 60 -48.54 -3.25 -77.58
CA GLN A 60 -49.81 -3.68 -78.17
C GLN A 60 -49.77 -3.89 -79.69
N PRO A 61 -49.14 -2.99 -80.50
CA PRO A 61 -48.98 -3.23 -81.94
C PRO A 61 -48.04 -4.39 -82.26
N LEU A 62 -47.07 -4.68 -81.38
CA LEU A 62 -46.11 -5.78 -81.55
C LEU A 62 -46.78 -7.14 -81.28
N VAL A 63 -47.63 -7.22 -80.26
CA VAL A 63 -48.40 -8.44 -79.94
C VAL A 63 -49.41 -8.75 -81.04
N GLU A 64 -50.15 -7.76 -81.55
CA GLU A 64 -51.07 -7.96 -82.68
C GLU A 64 -50.34 -8.43 -83.95
N LEU A 65 -49.14 -7.90 -84.23
CA LEU A 65 -48.34 -8.30 -85.39
C LEU A 65 -47.74 -9.71 -85.25
N ILE A 66 -47.43 -10.15 -84.02
CA ILE A 66 -46.96 -11.51 -83.71
C ILE A 66 -48.12 -12.53 -83.80
N GLU A 67 -49.31 -12.17 -83.30
CA GLU A 67 -50.51 -13.02 -83.39
C GLU A 67 -50.95 -13.23 -84.85
N ASP A 68 -50.91 -12.18 -85.68
CA ASP A 68 -51.19 -12.29 -87.12
C ASP A 68 -50.16 -13.16 -87.85
N PHE A 69 -48.88 -13.09 -87.44
CA PHE A 69 -47.83 -13.96 -87.95
C PHE A 69 -48.09 -15.44 -87.62
N HIS A 70 -48.58 -15.71 -86.41
CA HIS A 70 -48.89 -17.06 -85.95
C HIS A 70 -50.08 -17.66 -86.73
N LYS A 71 -51.14 -16.88 -86.95
CA LYS A 71 -52.30 -17.31 -87.77
C LYS A 71 -51.93 -17.60 -89.24
N HIS A 72 -51.02 -16.82 -89.82
CA HIS A 72 -50.50 -17.08 -91.16
C HIS A 72 -49.65 -18.36 -91.22
N TYR A 73 -48.87 -18.63 -90.17
CA TYR A 73 -48.09 -19.86 -90.07
C TYR A 73 -48.98 -21.10 -89.94
N GLU A 74 -50.03 -21.05 -89.10
CA GLU A 74 -51.02 -22.12 -88.96
C GLU A 74 -51.75 -22.43 -90.28
N SER A 75 -52.11 -21.40 -91.04
CA SER A 75 -52.74 -21.56 -92.36
C SER A 75 -51.83 -22.22 -93.40
N LEU A 76 -50.52 -21.96 -93.32
CA LEU A 76 -49.51 -22.57 -94.19
C LEU A 76 -49.29 -24.05 -93.85
N TYR A 77 -49.31 -24.37 -92.56
CA TYR A 77 -49.17 -25.74 -92.06
C TYR A 77 -50.36 -26.62 -92.47
N ALA A 78 -51.59 -26.09 -92.41
CA ALA A 78 -52.79 -26.78 -92.89
C ALA A 78 -52.73 -27.10 -94.41
N LEU A 79 -52.11 -26.21 -95.21
CA LEU A 79 -51.93 -26.44 -96.65
C LEU A 79 -50.89 -27.54 -96.93
N TYR A 80 -49.85 -27.63 -96.10
CA TYR A 80 -48.81 -28.65 -96.19
C TYR A 80 -49.31 -30.05 -95.80
N ASP A 81 -50.15 -30.14 -94.77
CA ASP A 81 -50.82 -31.39 -94.38
C ASP A 81 -51.77 -31.91 -95.47
N HIS A 82 -52.49 -31.01 -96.14
CA HIS A 82 -53.34 -31.36 -97.28
C HIS A 82 -52.53 -31.92 -98.47
N LEU A 83 -51.37 -31.32 -98.76
CA LEU A 83 -50.46 -31.77 -99.83
C LEU A 83 -49.80 -33.14 -99.51
N THR A 84 -49.45 -33.35 -98.24
CA THR A 84 -48.87 -34.60 -97.73
C THR A 84 -49.90 -35.74 -97.74
N GLY A 85 -51.17 -35.41 -97.51
CA GLY A 85 -52.30 -36.32 -97.64
C GLY A 85 -52.57 -36.78 -99.08
N GLU A 86 -52.40 -35.90 -100.08
CA GLU A 86 -52.57 -36.25 -101.50
C GLU A 86 -51.41 -37.09 -102.07
N LEU A 87 -50.18 -36.88 -101.60
CA LEU A 87 -48.99 -37.67 -101.97
C LEU A 87 -49.08 -39.13 -101.48
N LYS A 88 -49.69 -39.36 -100.31
CA LYS A 88 -49.87 -40.70 -99.73
C LYS A 88 -50.91 -41.55 -100.46
N LYS A 89 -51.86 -40.93 -101.18
CA LYS A 89 -52.92 -41.61 -101.94
C LYS A 89 -52.51 -42.09 -103.34
N LYS A 90 -51.32 -41.74 -103.84
CA LYS A 90 -50.94 -41.94 -105.27
C LYS A 90 -49.80 -42.93 -105.55
N VAL A 91 -49.27 -43.64 -104.56
CA VAL A 91 -47.98 -44.37 -104.72
C VAL A 91 -48.04 -45.89 -104.95
N HIS A 92 -49.13 -46.66 -104.76
CA HIS A 92 -49.13 -48.06 -105.26
C HIS A 92 -50.48 -48.60 -105.76
N SER A 93 -50.56 -48.87 -107.07
CA SER A 93 -51.41 -49.88 -107.69
C SER A 93 -50.52 -50.86 -108.48
N LYS A 94 -50.67 -52.16 -108.17
CA LYS A 94 -50.38 -53.37 -109.00
C LYS A 94 -48.94 -53.67 -109.50
N ARG A 95 -48.42 -54.84 -109.07
CA ARG A 95 -48.18 -56.08 -109.88
C ARG A 95 -46.78 -56.72 -109.71
N ASP A 96 -46.80 -57.88 -109.03
CA ASP A 96 -46.27 -59.21 -109.35
C ASP A 96 -44.82 -59.47 -109.82
N VAL A 97 -44.24 -60.45 -109.09
CA VAL A 97 -43.43 -61.61 -109.52
C VAL A 97 -41.90 -61.54 -109.48
N SER A 98 -41.39 -62.59 -108.82
CA SER A 98 -40.17 -63.37 -109.02
C SER A 98 -38.99 -63.20 -108.05
N SER A 99 -38.75 -64.34 -107.39
CA SER A 99 -37.47 -65.01 -107.09
C SER A 99 -36.57 -64.47 -105.96
N SER A 100 -36.39 -65.41 -105.02
CA SER A 100 -35.12 -65.89 -104.48
C SER A 100 -34.71 -65.42 -103.08
N ASP A 101 -34.64 -66.43 -102.21
CA ASP A 101 -33.62 -66.69 -101.18
C ASP A 101 -33.71 -65.80 -99.92
N SER A 102 -33.81 -66.29 -98.67
CA SER A 102 -33.68 -67.62 -98.09
C SER A 102 -34.43 -67.67 -96.75
N GLU A 103 -35.20 -68.75 -96.58
CA GLU A 103 -35.61 -69.42 -95.33
C GLU A 103 -34.41 -69.61 -94.38
N SER A 104 -34.50 -69.78 -93.07
CA SER A 104 -35.60 -69.99 -92.12
C SER A 104 -34.94 -70.09 -90.74
N GLU A 105 -35.53 -69.52 -89.69
CA GLU A 105 -35.22 -69.91 -88.32
C GLU A 105 -36.45 -70.57 -87.69
N SER A 106 -36.18 -71.74 -87.12
CA SER A 106 -36.73 -72.20 -85.86
C SER A 106 -38.09 -72.90 -85.89
N ASP A 107 -38.03 -74.23 -85.76
CA ASP A 107 -39.01 -75.15 -85.17
C ASP A 107 -38.16 -76.35 -84.69
N SER A 108 -38.40 -77.09 -83.62
CA SER A 108 -39.52 -77.29 -82.71
C SER A 108 -39.07 -78.34 -81.66
N ASP A 109 -39.67 -78.34 -80.47
CA ASP A 109 -39.55 -79.46 -79.52
C ASP A 109 -40.66 -80.51 -79.76
N GLN A 110 -40.19 -81.71 -80.12
CA GLN A 110 -40.57 -83.06 -79.67
C GLN A 110 -42.05 -83.42 -79.40
N SER A 111 -42.54 -84.49 -80.06
CA SER A 111 -42.57 -85.84 -79.44
C SER A 111 -43.62 -86.81 -80.04
N LEU A 112 -43.09 -87.91 -80.61
CA LEU A 112 -43.47 -89.34 -80.56
C LEU A 112 -44.93 -89.83 -80.73
N LYS A 113 -45.07 -90.85 -81.62
CA LYS A 113 -45.73 -92.14 -81.29
C LYS A 113 -45.33 -93.31 -82.22
N GLU A 114 -44.95 -94.42 -81.56
CA GLU A 114 -44.82 -95.82 -82.00
C GLU A 114 -46.10 -96.36 -82.68
N LYS A 115 -46.23 -97.51 -83.37
CA LYS A 115 -45.51 -98.68 -83.94
C LYS A 115 -46.61 -99.37 -84.80
N GLY A 116 -46.41 -100.19 -85.83
CA GLY A 116 -45.29 -100.75 -86.57
C GLY A 116 -45.85 -101.60 -87.74
N PHE A 117 -44.98 -102.10 -88.63
CA PHE A 117 -44.95 -103.46 -89.20
C PHE A 117 -44.04 -103.52 -90.45
N LYS A 118 -43.03 -104.40 -90.34
CA LYS A 118 -42.38 -105.25 -91.38
C LYS A 118 -41.26 -104.66 -92.26
N ASN A 119 -40.04 -105.09 -91.91
CA ASN A 119 -38.93 -105.61 -92.73
C ASN A 119 -38.44 -104.83 -93.97
N GLY A 120 -37.15 -104.43 -93.91
CA GLY A 120 -36.19 -104.79 -94.97
C GLY A 120 -35.15 -103.72 -95.36
N ILE A 121 -33.93 -103.86 -94.82
CA ILE A 121 -32.60 -103.60 -95.44
C ILE A 121 -32.18 -102.12 -95.64
N LEU A 122 -31.20 -101.66 -94.84
CA LEU A 122 -29.88 -101.11 -95.25
C LEU A 122 -29.16 -100.41 -94.07
N GLU A 123 -28.36 -101.16 -93.31
CA GLU A 123 -27.42 -100.66 -92.29
C GLU A 123 -26.08 -100.28 -92.97
N ASN A 124 -25.74 -98.99 -93.07
CA ASN A 124 -24.32 -98.54 -93.16
C ASN A 124 -24.07 -97.03 -92.90
N GLU A 125 -25.08 -96.20 -92.61
CA GLU A 125 -24.90 -94.75 -92.35
C GLU A 125 -25.05 -94.37 -90.86
N PHE A 126 -25.67 -95.23 -90.04
CA PHE A 126 -25.99 -94.97 -88.62
C PHE A 126 -24.81 -94.99 -87.64
N CYS A 127 -23.62 -95.44 -88.06
CA CYS A 127 -22.46 -95.59 -87.16
C CYS A 127 -21.57 -94.34 -87.05
N LYS A 128 -21.74 -93.32 -87.91
CA LYS A 128 -20.97 -92.06 -87.82
C LYS A 128 -21.67 -91.00 -86.98
N GLU A 129 -22.97 -90.78 -87.20
CA GLU A 129 -23.77 -89.79 -86.44
C GLU A 129 -23.80 -90.08 -84.94
N ASN A 130 -23.75 -91.35 -84.54
CA ASN A 130 -23.77 -91.75 -83.12
C ASN A 130 -22.42 -91.48 -82.40
N ALA A 131 -21.32 -91.38 -83.13
CA ALA A 131 -20.01 -91.04 -82.56
C ALA A 131 -19.86 -89.52 -82.34
N ASP A 132 -20.36 -88.71 -83.27
CA ASP A 132 -20.33 -87.24 -83.21
C ASP A 132 -21.25 -86.71 -82.09
N LEU A 133 -22.46 -87.28 -81.95
CA LEU A 133 -23.37 -86.98 -80.83
C LEU A 133 -22.78 -87.39 -79.46
N GLN A 134 -21.98 -88.47 -79.40
CA GLN A 134 -21.29 -88.85 -78.17
C GLN A 134 -20.15 -87.88 -77.79
N GLN A 135 -19.54 -87.20 -78.75
CA GLN A 135 -18.47 -86.24 -78.50
C GLN A 135 -19.04 -84.88 -78.06
N GLU A 136 -20.12 -84.40 -78.69
CA GLU A 136 -20.83 -83.18 -78.27
C GLU A 136 -21.45 -83.33 -76.86
N LEU A 137 -22.03 -84.50 -76.56
CA LEU A 137 -22.55 -84.78 -75.22
C LEU A 137 -21.46 -84.78 -74.14
N ARG A 138 -20.23 -85.21 -74.47
CA ARG A 138 -19.09 -85.15 -73.54
C ARG A 138 -18.59 -83.73 -73.32
N ALA A 139 -18.58 -82.89 -74.36
CA ALA A 139 -18.19 -81.48 -74.25
C ALA A 139 -19.18 -80.67 -73.39
N ALA A 140 -20.49 -80.86 -73.62
CA ALA A 140 -21.52 -80.22 -72.81
C ALA A 140 -21.46 -80.65 -71.32
N ASN A 141 -21.18 -81.93 -71.05
CA ASN A 141 -20.98 -82.40 -69.66
C ASN A 141 -19.73 -81.81 -69.00
N LEU A 142 -18.68 -81.51 -69.76
CA LEU A 142 -17.48 -80.85 -69.24
C LEU A 142 -17.75 -79.37 -68.91
N GLU A 143 -18.54 -78.69 -69.74
CA GLU A 143 -18.95 -77.29 -69.51
C GLU A 143 -19.92 -77.18 -68.32
N VAL A 144 -20.86 -78.12 -68.17
CA VAL A 144 -21.70 -78.22 -66.99
C VAL A 144 -20.86 -78.47 -65.73
N ALA A 145 -19.81 -79.30 -65.81
CA ALA A 145 -18.87 -79.52 -64.70
C ALA A 145 -18.10 -78.24 -64.31
N ASP A 146 -17.62 -77.48 -65.30
CA ASP A 146 -16.90 -76.22 -65.07
C ASP A 146 -17.80 -75.12 -64.49
N LEU A 147 -19.07 -75.05 -64.93
CA LEU A 147 -20.08 -74.16 -64.34
C LEU A 147 -20.50 -74.59 -62.94
N THR A 148 -20.56 -75.90 -62.64
CA THR A 148 -20.83 -76.37 -61.28
C THR A 148 -19.66 -76.12 -60.33
N GLU A 149 -18.42 -76.19 -60.81
CA GLU A 149 -17.23 -75.81 -60.05
C GLU A 149 -17.20 -74.29 -59.76
N LYS A 150 -17.51 -73.45 -60.76
CA LYS A 150 -17.66 -71.99 -60.54
C LYS A 150 -18.78 -71.64 -59.58
N LEU A 151 -19.93 -72.32 -59.68
CA LEU A 151 -21.01 -72.15 -58.71
C LEU A 151 -20.58 -72.54 -57.30
N ALA A 152 -19.81 -73.63 -57.14
CA ALA A 152 -19.24 -74.05 -55.86
C ALA A 152 -18.31 -72.97 -55.27
N THR A 153 -17.42 -72.40 -56.08
CA THR A 153 -16.53 -71.30 -55.63
C THR A 153 -17.28 -70.04 -55.23
N VAL A 154 -18.36 -69.67 -55.95
CA VAL A 154 -19.19 -68.51 -55.60
C VAL A 154 -20.01 -68.78 -54.34
N THR A 155 -20.47 -70.02 -54.10
CA THR A 155 -21.09 -70.39 -52.82
C THR A 155 -20.10 -70.35 -51.67
N ASP A 156 -18.86 -70.82 -51.85
CA ASP A 156 -17.82 -70.75 -50.82
C ASP A 156 -17.44 -69.31 -50.48
N GLU A 157 -17.34 -68.43 -51.49
CA GLU A 157 -17.12 -66.98 -51.29
C GLU A 157 -18.30 -66.32 -50.59
N LYS A 158 -19.54 -66.69 -50.94
CA LYS A 158 -20.76 -66.20 -50.26
C LYS A 158 -20.79 -66.64 -48.80
N GLU A 159 -20.44 -67.89 -48.50
CA GLU A 159 -20.35 -68.41 -47.14
C GLU A 159 -19.22 -67.72 -46.35
N GLY A 160 -18.08 -67.44 -46.99
CA GLY A 160 -16.98 -66.65 -46.42
C GLY A 160 -17.41 -65.23 -46.04
N LEU A 161 -18.08 -64.52 -46.95
CA LEU A 161 -18.62 -63.18 -46.68
C LEU A 161 -19.71 -63.22 -45.59
N GLN A 162 -20.51 -64.28 -45.51
CA GLN A 162 -21.53 -64.44 -44.48
C GLN A 162 -20.92 -64.68 -43.08
N LEU A 163 -19.79 -65.40 -43.00
CA LEU A 163 -19.00 -65.54 -41.77
C LEU A 163 -18.31 -64.23 -41.37
N GLU A 164 -17.83 -63.44 -42.33
CA GLU A 164 -17.31 -62.11 -42.05
C GLU A 164 -18.40 -61.15 -41.56
N LEU A 165 -19.58 -61.16 -42.18
CA LEU A 165 -20.71 -60.31 -41.80
C LEU A 165 -21.23 -60.66 -40.39
N THR A 166 -21.33 -61.94 -40.04
CA THR A 166 -21.67 -62.38 -38.68
C THR A 166 -20.58 -62.04 -37.66
N THR A 167 -19.31 -62.03 -38.07
CA THR A 167 -18.20 -61.60 -37.21
C THR A 167 -18.20 -60.10 -36.96
N ILE A 168 -18.53 -59.28 -37.96
CA ILE A 168 -18.68 -57.83 -37.82
C ILE A 168 -19.87 -57.50 -36.91
N LEU A 169 -21.02 -58.17 -37.08
CA LEU A 169 -22.19 -57.96 -36.22
C LEU A 169 -21.91 -58.28 -34.75
N ARG A 170 -21.14 -59.34 -34.47
CA ARG A 170 -20.69 -59.65 -33.10
C ARG A 170 -19.78 -58.56 -32.54
N LYS A 171 -18.79 -58.09 -33.30
CA LYS A 171 -17.92 -56.99 -32.86
C LYS A 171 -18.69 -55.69 -32.62
N LEU A 172 -19.73 -55.44 -33.41
CA LEU A 172 -20.60 -54.27 -33.25
C LEU A 172 -21.44 -54.39 -31.98
N HIS A 173 -22.00 -55.57 -31.71
CA HIS A 173 -22.70 -55.85 -30.47
C HIS A 173 -21.80 -55.75 -29.23
N ASP A 174 -20.58 -56.31 -29.28
CA ASP A 174 -19.60 -56.21 -28.19
C ASP A 174 -19.21 -54.73 -27.95
N SER A 175 -19.12 -53.91 -29.00
CA SER A 175 -18.85 -52.47 -28.86
C SER A 175 -20.04 -51.70 -28.31
N GLU A 176 -21.28 -52.09 -28.63
CA GLU A 176 -22.50 -51.52 -28.04
C GLU A 176 -22.59 -51.82 -26.54
N GLU A 177 -22.23 -53.04 -26.11
CA GLU A 177 -22.18 -53.42 -24.69
C GLU A 177 -21.18 -52.57 -23.90
N VAL A 178 -19.98 -52.32 -24.47
CA VAL A 178 -18.98 -51.43 -23.85
C VAL A 178 -19.46 -49.97 -23.76
N ILE A 179 -20.20 -49.49 -24.78
CA ILE A 179 -20.78 -48.14 -24.75
C ILE A 179 -21.85 -48.03 -23.66
N GLU A 180 -22.70 -49.05 -23.51
CA GLU A 180 -23.72 -49.12 -22.45
C GLU A 180 -23.06 -49.10 -21.06
N ASP A 181 -22.00 -49.88 -20.85
CA ASP A 181 -21.24 -49.90 -19.59
C ASP A 181 -20.59 -48.55 -19.27
N LEU A 182 -19.96 -47.91 -20.26
CA LEU A 182 -19.37 -46.57 -20.09
C LEU A 182 -20.44 -45.51 -19.79
N LYS A 183 -21.63 -45.65 -20.35
CA LYS A 183 -22.77 -44.77 -20.08
C LYS A 183 -23.28 -44.94 -18.65
N VAL A 184 -23.39 -46.17 -18.16
CA VAL A 184 -23.74 -46.44 -16.75
C VAL A 184 -22.68 -45.87 -15.80
N GLU A 185 -21.39 -45.97 -16.15
CA GLU A 185 -20.32 -45.42 -15.33
C GLU A 185 -20.30 -43.87 -15.34
N ALA A 186 -20.63 -43.26 -16.47
CA ALA A 186 -20.84 -41.81 -16.57
C ALA A 186 -22.04 -41.35 -15.72
N GLU A 187 -23.14 -42.11 -15.72
CA GLU A 187 -24.30 -41.86 -14.86
C GLU A 187 -23.95 -41.99 -13.37
N ARG A 188 -23.15 -43.01 -12.97
CA ARG A 188 -22.64 -43.13 -11.59
C ARG A 188 -21.78 -41.94 -11.19
N SER A 189 -20.85 -41.53 -12.04
CA SER A 189 -19.99 -40.38 -11.78
C SER A 189 -20.80 -39.10 -11.61
N ASN A 190 -21.86 -38.92 -12.40
CA ASN A 190 -22.78 -37.78 -12.26
C ASN A 190 -23.59 -37.80 -10.96
N CYS A 191 -24.01 -38.99 -10.50
CA CYS A 191 -24.63 -39.15 -9.18
C CYS A 191 -23.65 -38.76 -8.06
N GLU A 192 -22.40 -39.21 -8.13
CA GLU A 192 -21.37 -38.91 -7.13
C GLU A 192 -21.01 -37.41 -7.11
N ILE A 193 -20.93 -36.77 -8.28
CA ILE A 193 -20.78 -35.30 -8.39
C ILE A 193 -21.97 -34.58 -7.73
N SER A 194 -23.19 -35.08 -7.92
CA SER A 194 -24.40 -34.49 -7.33
C SER A 194 -24.41 -34.61 -5.80
N GLU A 195 -23.95 -35.75 -5.26
CA GLU A 195 -23.81 -35.95 -3.81
C GLU A 195 -22.72 -35.03 -3.22
N LEU A 196 -21.56 -34.91 -3.87
CA LEU A 196 -20.48 -34.02 -3.43
C LEU A 196 -20.89 -32.54 -3.48
N LEU A 197 -21.71 -32.14 -4.45
CA LEU A 197 -22.28 -30.79 -4.52
C LEU A 197 -23.26 -30.53 -3.36
N ALA A 198 -24.12 -31.49 -3.05
CA ALA A 198 -25.03 -31.40 -1.91
C ALA A 198 -24.26 -31.35 -0.57
N GLU A 199 -23.17 -32.12 -0.43
CA GLU A 199 -22.31 -32.08 0.75
C GLU A 199 -21.58 -30.74 0.86
N LYS A 200 -21.07 -30.20 -0.26
CA LYS A 200 -20.46 -28.87 -0.32
C LYS A 200 -21.44 -27.77 0.10
N GLU A 201 -22.69 -27.83 -0.35
CA GLU A 201 -23.74 -26.89 0.07
C GLU A 201 -24.10 -27.05 1.55
N GLY A 202 -24.17 -28.28 2.06
CA GLY A 202 -24.36 -28.56 3.48
C GLY A 202 -23.22 -28.01 4.35
N MET A 203 -21.97 -28.16 3.91
CA MET A 203 -20.80 -27.59 4.58
C MET A 203 -20.79 -26.06 4.51
N LYS A 204 -21.22 -25.47 3.40
CA LYS A 204 -21.37 -24.02 3.24
C LYS A 204 -22.42 -23.47 4.21
N MET A 205 -23.60 -24.09 4.30
CA MET A 205 -24.62 -23.70 5.28
C MET A 205 -24.11 -23.79 6.73
N LYS A 206 -23.32 -24.83 7.05
CA LYS A 206 -22.68 -24.95 8.37
C LYS A 206 -21.66 -23.84 8.62
N LEU A 207 -20.82 -23.53 7.62
CA LEU A 207 -19.86 -22.42 7.69
C LEU A 207 -20.58 -21.08 7.91
N ASP A 208 -21.64 -20.82 7.15
CA ASP A 208 -22.43 -19.58 7.26
C ASP A 208 -23.11 -19.49 8.65
N SER A 209 -23.65 -20.60 9.17
CA SER A 209 -24.21 -20.63 10.54
C SER A 209 -23.13 -20.40 11.62
N THR A 210 -21.91 -20.88 11.39
CA THR A 210 -20.77 -20.68 12.30
C THR A 210 -20.30 -19.23 12.26
N ILE A 211 -20.16 -18.64 11.08
CA ILE A 211 -19.83 -17.22 10.90
C ILE A 211 -20.88 -16.34 11.59
N GLN A 212 -22.17 -16.67 11.44
CA GLN A 212 -23.24 -15.91 12.09
C GLN A 212 -23.15 -15.99 13.63
N SER A 213 -22.89 -17.18 14.17
CA SER A 213 -22.65 -17.34 15.62
C SER A 213 -21.37 -16.62 16.10
N GLU A 214 -20.33 -16.52 15.27
CA GLU A 214 -19.11 -15.75 15.58
C GLU A 214 -19.40 -14.25 15.63
N VAL A 215 -20.21 -13.72 14.70
CA VAL A 215 -20.65 -12.32 14.70
C VAL A 215 -21.47 -12.00 15.96
N GLU A 216 -22.40 -12.88 16.35
CA GLU A 216 -23.18 -12.71 17.58
C GLU A 216 -22.28 -12.72 18.83
N LEU A 217 -21.28 -13.59 18.88
CA LEU A 217 -20.30 -13.61 19.97
C LEU A 217 -19.43 -12.35 20.00
N LYS A 218 -18.99 -11.84 18.84
CA LYS A 218 -18.25 -10.57 18.75
C LYS A 218 -19.08 -9.40 19.24
N GLN A 219 -20.34 -9.30 18.81
CA GLN A 219 -21.26 -8.27 19.28
C GLN A 219 -21.43 -8.33 20.81
N LYS A 220 -21.54 -9.53 21.38
CA LYS A 220 -21.66 -9.72 22.83
C LYS A 220 -20.40 -9.35 23.60
N ILE A 221 -19.22 -9.58 23.01
CA ILE A 221 -17.95 -9.11 23.58
C ILE A 221 -17.88 -7.59 23.57
N GLU A 222 -18.31 -6.94 22.47
CA GLU A 222 -18.37 -5.48 22.37
C GLU A 222 -19.30 -4.87 23.42
N GLU A 223 -20.49 -5.46 23.61
CA GLU A 223 -21.45 -5.06 24.65
C GLU A 223 -20.83 -5.20 26.05
N LEU A 224 -20.16 -6.32 26.35
CA LEU A 224 -19.46 -6.51 27.62
C LEU A 224 -18.28 -5.55 27.82
N ILE A 225 -17.56 -5.18 26.75
CA ILE A 225 -16.50 -4.15 26.82
C ILE A 225 -17.11 -2.79 27.15
N SER A 226 -18.23 -2.43 26.51
CA SER A 226 -18.93 -1.18 26.78
C SER A 226 -19.46 -1.11 28.22
N GLU A 227 -20.05 -2.19 28.72
CA GLU A 227 -20.53 -2.32 30.10
C GLU A 227 -19.36 -2.32 31.11
N LYS A 228 -18.25 -2.98 30.79
CA LYS A 228 -17.05 -2.94 31.63
C LYS A 228 -16.53 -1.51 31.76
N ASN A 229 -16.49 -0.77 30.65
CA ASN A 229 -15.98 0.61 30.64
C ASN A 229 -16.89 1.56 31.42
N THR A 230 -18.22 1.42 31.31
CA THR A 230 -19.16 2.21 32.12
C THR A 230 -19.01 1.90 33.61
N LEU A 231 -18.92 0.63 34.00
CA LEU A 231 -18.68 0.24 35.39
C LEU A 231 -17.32 0.70 35.91
N LEU A 232 -16.29 0.76 35.07
CA LEU A 232 -14.96 1.25 35.44
C LEU A 232 -15.00 2.76 35.69
N LEU A 233 -15.70 3.52 34.85
CA LEU A 233 -15.93 4.96 35.04
C LEU A 233 -16.73 5.24 36.31
N GLU A 234 -17.80 4.47 36.56
CA GLU A 234 -18.57 4.55 37.81
C GLU A 234 -17.69 4.25 39.03
N ARG A 235 -16.88 3.19 38.96
CA ARG A 235 -15.94 2.84 40.03
C ARG A 235 -14.92 3.95 40.27
N GLU A 236 -14.34 4.52 39.23
CA GLU A 236 -13.39 5.63 39.35
C GLU A 236 -14.05 6.86 39.99
N ASN A 237 -15.28 7.18 39.59
CA ASN A 237 -16.04 8.28 40.19
C ASN A 237 -16.38 8.01 41.66
N THR A 238 -16.71 6.77 42.04
CA THR A 238 -16.90 6.41 43.45
C THR A 238 -15.60 6.47 44.25
N ALA A 239 -14.46 6.14 43.64
CA ALA A 239 -13.15 6.24 44.28
C ALA A 239 -12.76 7.70 44.53
N LYS A 240 -12.95 8.60 43.54
CA LYS A 240 -12.74 10.04 43.71
C LYS A 240 -13.60 10.63 44.83
N ARG A 241 -14.88 10.25 44.92
CA ARG A 241 -15.76 10.65 46.02
C ARG A 241 -15.27 10.12 47.37
N ALA A 242 -14.81 8.87 47.43
CA ALA A 242 -14.25 8.30 48.66
C ALA A 242 -12.97 9.01 49.13
N GLU A 243 -12.09 9.41 48.20
CA GLU A 243 -10.90 10.21 48.51
C GLU A 243 -11.25 11.63 49.00
N GLU A 244 -12.30 12.23 48.44
CA GLU A 244 -12.86 13.52 48.92
C GLU A 244 -13.46 13.40 50.32
N ASP A 245 -14.22 12.33 50.58
CA ASP A 245 -14.77 12.02 51.89
C ASP A 245 -13.66 11.74 52.92
N GLU A 246 -12.57 11.06 52.53
CA GLU A 246 -11.41 10.81 53.39
C GLU A 246 -10.64 12.08 53.71
N ARG A 247 -10.41 12.96 52.71
CA ARG A 247 -9.86 14.31 52.93
C ARG A 247 -10.72 15.11 53.90
N SER A 248 -12.04 15.08 53.71
CA SER A 248 -13.00 15.77 54.59
C SER A 248 -12.99 15.20 56.01
N LEU A 249 -12.89 13.88 56.17
CA LEU A 249 -12.78 13.22 57.47
C LEU A 249 -11.47 13.58 58.19
N GLU A 250 -10.34 13.63 57.48
CA GLU A 250 -9.05 14.00 58.05
C GLU A 250 -9.04 15.49 58.43
N GLU A 251 -9.67 16.36 57.64
CA GLU A 251 -9.91 17.76 58.00
C GLU A 251 -10.77 17.87 59.27
N ILE A 252 -11.90 17.18 59.34
CA ILE A 252 -12.77 17.15 60.54
C ILE A 252 -12.01 16.62 61.75
N LYS A 253 -11.18 15.59 61.59
CA LYS A 253 -10.36 15.02 62.66
C LYS A 253 -9.29 16.00 63.14
N SER A 254 -8.62 16.71 62.23
CA SER A 254 -7.68 17.78 62.58
C SER A 254 -8.36 18.95 63.30
N MET A 255 -9.61 19.27 62.95
CA MET A 255 -10.42 20.26 63.65
C MET A 255 -10.84 19.75 65.02
N ALA A 256 -11.25 18.48 65.14
CA ALA A 256 -11.60 17.87 66.41
C ALA A 256 -10.40 17.81 67.36
N ASP A 257 -9.19 17.48 66.87
CA ASP A 257 -7.96 17.50 67.67
C ASP A 257 -7.56 18.92 68.07
N ARG A 258 -7.72 19.91 67.17
CA ARG A 258 -7.56 21.33 67.52
C ARG A 258 -8.53 21.76 68.61
N LEU A 259 -9.83 21.50 68.44
CA LEU A 259 -10.86 21.82 69.44
C LEU A 259 -10.65 21.07 70.75
N LYS A 260 -10.13 19.85 70.72
CA LYS A 260 -9.77 19.08 71.92
C LYS A 260 -8.57 19.69 72.65
N ASN A 261 -7.56 20.13 71.92
CA ASN A 261 -6.40 20.82 72.49
C ASN A 261 -6.78 22.20 73.03
N GLU A 262 -7.63 22.94 72.32
CA GLU A 262 -8.21 24.20 72.77
C GLU A 262 -9.06 24.00 74.03
N ASN A 263 -9.95 23.01 74.07
CA ASN A 263 -10.72 22.69 75.27
C ASN A 263 -9.82 22.29 76.45
N ARG A 264 -8.75 21.54 76.22
CA ARG A 264 -7.77 21.19 77.27
C ARG A 264 -7.01 22.43 77.76
N SER A 265 -6.67 23.36 76.86
CA SER A 265 -6.10 24.66 77.23
C SER A 265 -7.10 25.48 78.05
N LEU A 266 -8.34 25.60 77.58
CA LEU A 266 -9.39 26.34 78.25
C LEU A 266 -9.77 25.73 79.60
N GLU A 267 -9.71 24.40 79.77
CA GLU A 267 -9.87 23.75 81.08
C GLU A 267 -8.74 24.09 82.04
N LEU A 268 -7.48 24.12 81.56
CA LEU A 268 -6.32 24.60 82.32
C LEU A 268 -6.44 26.09 82.67
N ASP A 269 -6.90 26.90 81.73
CA ASP A 269 -7.12 28.34 81.90
C ASP A 269 -8.29 28.62 82.86
N LEU A 270 -9.36 27.81 82.84
CA LEU A 270 -10.46 27.94 83.80
C LEU A 270 -10.05 27.51 85.20
N GLU A 271 -9.20 26.48 85.35
CA GLU A 271 -8.69 26.05 86.66
C GLU A 271 -7.68 27.07 87.23
N THR A 272 -6.85 27.69 86.39
CA THR A 272 -5.97 28.80 86.80
C THR A 272 -6.77 30.05 87.16
N VAL A 273 -7.77 30.45 86.36
CA VAL A 273 -8.68 31.57 86.67
C VAL A 273 -9.50 31.31 87.94
N ARG A 274 -9.86 30.05 88.23
CA ARG A 274 -10.54 29.68 89.48
C ARG A 274 -9.64 29.82 90.71
N GLN A 275 -8.37 29.45 90.59
CA GLN A 275 -7.35 29.70 91.61
C GLN A 275 -7.05 31.20 91.76
N GLU A 276 -7.00 31.95 90.66
CA GLU A 276 -6.78 33.39 90.63
C GLU A 276 -7.97 34.18 91.19
N ALA A 277 -9.21 33.80 90.92
CA ALA A 277 -10.41 34.43 91.49
C ALA A 277 -10.44 34.33 93.03
N SER A 278 -9.88 33.25 93.59
CA SER A 278 -9.70 33.09 95.04
C SER A 278 -8.60 34.00 95.61
N GLY A 279 -7.57 34.33 94.81
CA GLY A 279 -6.49 35.25 95.15
C GLY A 279 -6.79 36.74 94.89
N LEU A 280 -7.59 37.05 93.87
CA LEU A 280 -7.99 38.41 93.47
C LEU A 280 -8.92 39.07 94.49
N LYS A 281 -9.62 38.27 95.31
CA LYS A 281 -10.37 38.77 96.47
C LYS A 281 -9.48 39.39 97.55
N ARG A 282 -8.18 39.04 97.59
CA ARG A 282 -7.17 39.58 98.53
C ARG A 282 -6.26 40.64 97.90
N LYS A 283 -6.06 40.63 96.59
CA LYS A 283 -5.20 41.57 95.84
C LYS A 283 -5.90 42.86 95.36
N ALA A 284 -7.22 43.00 95.54
CA ALA A 284 -7.94 44.24 95.22
C ALA A 284 -7.45 45.48 96.01
N ALA A 285 -6.79 45.28 97.16
CA ALA A 285 -6.20 46.35 97.95
C ALA A 285 -4.81 46.80 97.44
N ASP A 286 -4.05 45.91 96.80
CA ASP A 286 -2.68 46.20 96.33
C ASP A 286 -2.66 46.75 94.88
N LEU A 287 -3.70 46.47 94.09
CA LEU A 287 -3.87 46.91 92.69
C LEU A 287 -3.97 48.44 92.51
N ASN A 288 -4.36 49.19 93.55
CA ASN A 288 -4.42 50.65 93.47
C ASN A 288 -3.02 51.29 93.50
N ALA A 289 -2.01 50.58 94.02
CA ALA A 289 -0.62 51.03 94.02
C ALA A 289 0.14 50.56 92.76
N SER A 290 -0.20 49.39 92.18
CA SER A 290 0.42 48.90 90.94
C SER A 290 -0.14 49.55 89.67
N TRP A 291 -1.36 50.12 89.72
CA TRP A 291 -1.96 50.83 88.59
C TRP A 291 -1.07 51.98 88.06
N LYS A 292 -0.36 52.68 88.95
CA LYS A 292 0.61 53.72 88.59
C LYS A 292 1.90 53.18 87.94
N ALA A 293 2.32 51.96 88.25
CA ALA A 293 3.48 51.32 87.62
C ALA A 293 3.12 50.72 86.24
N THR A 294 1.89 50.23 86.07
CA THR A 294 1.40 49.68 84.79
C THR A 294 1.14 50.75 83.72
N GLU A 295 0.97 52.02 84.12
CA GLU A 295 0.83 53.15 83.19
C GLU A 295 2.17 53.51 82.51
N GLU A 296 3.29 53.28 83.19
CA GLU A 296 4.65 53.46 82.66
C GLU A 296 5.11 52.26 81.81
N GLU A 297 4.70 51.03 82.14
CA GLU A 297 4.89 49.85 81.27
C GLU A 297 4.06 49.92 79.98
N ASN A 298 2.82 50.42 80.01
CA ASN A 298 2.01 50.65 78.80
C ASN A 298 2.68 51.64 77.83
N LYS A 299 3.48 52.58 78.34
CA LYS A 299 4.26 53.53 77.53
C LYS A 299 5.45 52.88 76.83
N CYS A 300 6.02 51.80 77.40
CA CYS A 300 7.09 50.98 76.81
C CYS A 300 6.58 49.83 75.93
N LEU A 301 5.33 49.37 76.11
CA LEU A 301 4.70 48.36 75.26
C LEU A 301 4.10 48.94 73.98
N ALA A 302 3.77 50.24 73.95
CA ALA A 302 3.30 50.95 72.76
C ALA A 302 4.21 50.81 71.51
N PRO A 303 5.56 50.98 71.58
CA PRO A 303 6.43 50.75 70.43
C PRO A 303 6.46 49.28 69.98
N LYS A 304 6.33 48.33 70.91
CA LYS A 304 6.33 46.89 70.59
C LYS A 304 5.01 46.42 69.98
N VAL A 305 3.89 47.02 70.37
CA VAL A 305 2.60 46.86 69.69
C VAL A 305 2.65 47.49 68.30
N ALA A 306 3.29 48.65 68.14
CA ALA A 306 3.49 49.25 66.81
C ALA A 306 4.39 48.40 65.89
N GLU A 307 5.43 47.78 66.43
CA GLU A 307 6.30 46.82 65.74
C GLU A 307 5.51 45.58 65.31
N MET A 308 4.79 44.90 66.23
CA MET A 308 3.92 43.77 65.88
C MET A 308 2.81 44.16 64.91
N THR A 309 2.28 45.39 64.98
CA THR A 309 1.27 45.87 64.02
C THR A 309 1.86 46.06 62.63
N ASN A 310 3.12 46.51 62.52
CA ASN A 310 3.83 46.58 61.25
C ASN A 310 4.18 45.18 60.72
N GLU A 311 4.57 44.23 61.56
CA GLU A 311 4.81 42.83 61.17
C GLU A 311 3.51 42.16 60.70
N ILE A 312 2.38 42.37 61.41
CA ILE A 312 1.06 41.90 60.99
C ILE A 312 0.64 42.55 59.66
N LYS A 313 0.97 43.82 59.45
CA LYS A 313 0.71 44.50 58.18
C LYS A 313 1.55 43.90 57.05
N GLN A 314 2.84 43.68 57.26
CA GLN A 314 3.72 43.01 56.29
C GLN A 314 3.24 41.58 55.99
N ALA A 315 2.84 40.82 57.02
CA ALA A 315 2.27 39.48 56.84
C ALA A 315 0.95 39.53 56.05
N ARG A 316 0.11 40.56 56.26
CA ARG A 316 -1.11 40.77 55.46
C ARG A 316 -0.79 41.12 54.01
N ASP A 317 0.17 42.01 53.77
CA ASP A 317 0.59 42.40 52.42
C ASP A 317 1.15 41.16 51.66
N ILE A 318 1.94 40.32 52.33
CA ILE A 318 2.45 39.05 51.77
C ILE A 318 1.31 38.06 51.51
N ILE A 319 0.33 37.94 52.42
CA ILE A 319 -0.85 37.08 52.20
C ILE A 319 -1.66 37.59 51.01
N GLU A 320 -1.87 38.90 50.88
CA GLU A 320 -2.55 39.51 49.74
C GLU A 320 -1.81 39.20 48.43
N GLU A 321 -0.48 39.33 48.41
CA GLU A 321 0.36 38.98 47.27
C GLU A 321 0.27 37.48 46.91
N LEU A 322 0.37 36.59 47.90
CA LEU A 322 0.20 35.13 47.69
C LEU A 322 -1.21 34.76 47.25
N THR A 323 -2.24 35.47 47.72
CA THR A 323 -3.61 35.26 47.23
C THR A 323 -3.78 35.72 45.78
N ALA A 324 -3.15 36.84 45.39
CA ALA A 324 -3.15 37.31 44.02
C ALA A 324 -2.38 36.35 43.08
N GLU A 325 -1.26 35.80 43.54
CA GLU A 325 -0.54 34.75 42.81
C GLU A 325 -1.37 33.47 42.70
N SER A 326 -2.05 33.05 43.77
CA SER A 326 -2.94 31.89 43.75
C SER A 326 -4.10 32.06 42.78
N THR A 327 -4.73 33.26 42.72
CA THR A 327 -5.78 33.54 41.73
C THR A 327 -5.25 33.53 40.31
N ARG A 328 -4.06 34.11 40.08
CA ARG A 328 -3.39 34.11 38.77
C ARG A 328 -3.01 32.70 38.32
N LEU A 329 -2.57 31.83 39.24
CA LEU A 329 -2.29 30.42 38.94
C LEU A 329 -3.57 29.64 38.65
N LYS A 330 -4.68 29.91 39.36
CA LYS A 330 -5.99 29.32 39.06
C LYS A 330 -6.51 29.74 37.69
N GLU A 331 -6.35 31.01 37.31
CA GLU A 331 -6.70 31.50 35.97
C GLU A 331 -5.87 30.79 34.89
N LYS A 332 -4.57 30.60 35.10
CA LYS A 332 -3.71 29.82 34.19
C LYS A 332 -4.12 28.34 34.09
N MET A 333 -4.50 27.72 35.21
CA MET A 333 -5.03 26.35 35.19
C MET A 333 -6.33 26.27 34.39
N ALA A 334 -7.23 27.24 34.54
CA ALA A 334 -8.47 27.30 33.77
C ALA A 334 -8.23 27.61 32.27
N GLU A 335 -7.16 28.33 31.94
CA GLU A 335 -6.68 28.49 30.55
C GLU A 335 -6.19 27.16 29.98
N TRP A 336 -5.34 26.43 30.70
CA TRP A 336 -4.84 25.12 30.26
C TRP A 336 -5.95 24.07 30.15
N GLU A 337 -6.94 24.09 31.04
CA GLU A 337 -8.12 23.22 30.95
C GLU A 337 -8.96 23.53 29.70
N ARG A 338 -9.14 24.82 29.37
CA ARG A 338 -9.79 25.23 28.11
C ARG A 338 -8.99 24.82 26.89
N GLU A 339 -7.68 25.03 26.89
CA GLU A 339 -6.81 24.61 25.79
C GLU A 339 -6.81 23.09 25.60
N HIS A 340 -6.81 22.32 26.70
CA HIS A 340 -6.92 20.86 26.64
C HIS A 340 -8.30 20.43 26.09
N SER A 341 -9.38 21.09 26.49
CA SER A 341 -10.72 20.83 25.95
C SER A 341 -10.81 21.15 24.46
N ASP A 342 -10.28 22.29 24.02
CA ASP A 342 -10.21 22.68 22.61
C ASP A 342 -9.36 21.69 21.79
N LEU A 343 -8.23 21.22 22.34
CA LEU A 343 -7.38 20.22 21.68
C LEU A 343 -8.05 18.86 21.61
N GLN A 344 -8.77 18.45 22.66
CA GLN A 344 -9.58 17.23 22.68
C GLN A 344 -10.68 17.29 21.61
N GLU A 345 -11.40 18.40 21.51
CA GLU A 345 -12.45 18.59 20.49
C GLU A 345 -11.87 18.57 19.07
N ARG A 346 -10.70 19.18 18.84
CA ARG A 346 -9.99 19.09 17.55
C ARG A 346 -9.51 17.67 17.25
N HIS A 347 -9.08 16.92 18.26
CA HIS A 347 -8.66 15.53 18.10
C HIS A 347 -9.87 14.64 17.74
N ASP A 348 -11.00 14.83 18.40
CA ASP A 348 -12.24 14.12 18.11
C ASP A 348 -12.78 14.48 16.72
N ALA A 349 -12.73 15.76 16.33
CA ALA A 349 -13.05 16.21 14.98
C ALA A 349 -12.13 15.55 13.93
N ARG A 350 -10.81 15.55 14.14
CA ARG A 350 -9.84 14.85 13.26
C ARG A 350 -10.09 13.34 13.21
N ALA A 351 -10.49 12.71 14.32
CA ALA A 351 -10.82 11.29 14.34
C ALA A 351 -12.08 11.00 13.50
N THR A 352 -13.08 11.88 13.52
CA THR A 352 -14.26 11.76 12.64
C THR A 352 -13.91 12.00 11.17
N GLU A 353 -13.04 12.96 10.86
CA GLU A 353 -12.56 13.20 9.49
C GLU A 353 -11.74 12.03 8.96
N LEU A 354 -10.86 11.43 9.78
CA LEU A 354 -10.09 10.25 9.42
C LEU A 354 -10.99 9.05 9.14
N LYS A 355 -12.05 8.83 9.92
CA LYS A 355 -13.04 7.78 9.64
C LYS A 355 -13.76 8.03 8.32
N ALA A 356 -14.20 9.26 8.05
CA ALA A 356 -14.86 9.62 6.79
C ALA A 356 -13.91 9.47 5.57
N LEU A 357 -12.63 9.78 5.73
CA LEU A 357 -11.61 9.56 4.70
C LEU A 357 -11.32 8.07 4.49
N GLU A 358 -11.28 7.26 5.54
CA GLU A 358 -11.11 5.81 5.43
C GLU A 358 -12.32 5.14 4.75
N GLU A 359 -13.54 5.56 5.07
CA GLU A 359 -14.75 5.12 4.37
C GLU A 359 -14.71 5.51 2.88
N ARG A 360 -14.25 6.72 2.56
CA ARG A 360 -14.08 7.17 1.18
C ARG A 360 -12.98 6.39 0.44
N LYS A 361 -11.87 6.07 1.11
CA LYS A 361 -10.81 5.23 0.56
C LYS A 361 -11.33 3.82 0.26
N ASN A 362 -12.05 3.20 1.19
CA ASN A 362 -12.65 1.88 0.99
C ASN A 362 -13.67 1.87 -0.17
N ALA A 363 -14.47 2.94 -0.31
CA ALA A 363 -15.38 3.10 -1.44
C ALA A 363 -14.63 3.20 -2.78
N LEU A 364 -13.52 3.95 -2.82
CA LEU A 364 -12.67 4.05 -4.00
C LEU A 364 -11.93 2.75 -4.33
N GLU A 365 -11.49 1.98 -3.32
CA GLU A 365 -10.89 0.65 -3.53
C GLU A 365 -11.90 -0.34 -4.13
N LEU A 366 -13.17 -0.27 -3.70
CA LEU A 366 -14.27 -1.04 -4.29
C LEU A 366 -14.53 -0.63 -5.75
N GLU A 367 -14.54 0.67 -6.06
CA GLU A 367 -14.67 1.16 -7.44
C GLU A 367 -13.48 0.74 -8.31
N LEU A 368 -12.25 0.81 -7.79
CA LEU A 368 -11.05 0.35 -8.51
C LEU A 368 -11.09 -1.15 -8.78
N SER A 369 -11.57 -1.96 -7.84
CA SER A 369 -11.75 -3.41 -8.03
C SER A 369 -12.81 -3.72 -9.10
N SER A 370 -13.92 -2.97 -9.09
CA SER A 370 -14.97 -3.05 -10.12
C SER A 370 -14.44 -2.69 -11.50
N LEU A 371 -13.73 -1.56 -11.63
CA LEU A 371 -13.11 -1.13 -12.89
C LEU A 371 -12.03 -2.10 -13.36
N HIS A 372 -11.27 -2.69 -12.44
CA HIS A 372 -10.25 -3.70 -12.77
C HIS A 372 -10.89 -4.98 -13.32
N ASN A 373 -12.02 -5.41 -12.76
CA ASN A 373 -12.78 -6.54 -13.30
C ASN A 373 -13.40 -6.22 -14.67
N GLN A 374 -13.96 -5.01 -14.85
CA GLN A 374 -14.46 -4.57 -16.16
C GLN A 374 -13.35 -4.50 -17.21
N LYS A 375 -12.16 -4.00 -16.83
CA LYS A 375 -10.98 -3.99 -17.70
C LYS A 375 -10.59 -5.41 -18.13
N ARG A 376 -10.54 -6.36 -17.18
CA ARG A 376 -10.22 -7.76 -17.46
C ARG A 376 -11.23 -8.40 -18.43
N GLU A 377 -12.52 -8.14 -18.23
CA GLU A 377 -13.57 -8.64 -19.13
C GLU A 377 -13.45 -8.05 -20.54
N ILE A 378 -13.15 -6.75 -20.66
CA ILE A 378 -12.89 -6.12 -21.96
C ILE A 378 -11.62 -6.69 -22.60
N GLU A 379 -10.57 -6.98 -21.83
CA GLU A 379 -9.34 -7.62 -22.30
C GLU A 379 -9.59 -9.05 -22.81
N GLU A 380 -10.42 -9.85 -22.14
CA GLU A 380 -10.84 -11.18 -22.62
C GLU A 380 -11.72 -11.09 -23.89
N GLN A 381 -12.61 -10.10 -23.97
CA GLN A 381 -13.39 -9.82 -25.18
C GLN A 381 -12.49 -9.37 -26.34
N LEU A 382 -11.46 -8.57 -26.08
CA LEU A 382 -10.45 -8.21 -27.07
C LEU A 382 -9.62 -9.43 -27.49
N GLY A 383 -9.22 -10.29 -26.55
CA GLY A 383 -8.49 -11.52 -26.84
C GLY A 383 -9.26 -12.46 -27.76
N SER A 384 -10.56 -12.67 -27.50
CA SER A 384 -11.41 -13.48 -28.39
C SER A 384 -11.59 -12.84 -29.77
N LYS A 385 -11.78 -11.52 -29.85
CA LYS A 385 -11.87 -10.80 -31.14
C LYS A 385 -10.56 -10.78 -31.93
N VAL A 386 -9.41 -10.76 -31.27
CA VAL A 386 -8.10 -10.89 -31.92
C VAL A 386 -7.90 -12.29 -32.50
N ILE A 387 -8.35 -13.33 -31.81
CA ILE A 387 -8.32 -14.71 -32.33
C ILE A 387 -9.24 -14.83 -33.54
N GLU A 388 -10.46 -14.29 -33.47
CA GLU A 388 -11.42 -14.26 -34.60
C GLU A 388 -10.85 -13.49 -35.80
N ALA A 389 -10.23 -12.33 -35.57
CA ALA A 389 -9.55 -11.57 -36.62
C ALA A 389 -8.34 -12.32 -37.22
N SER A 390 -7.64 -13.13 -36.43
CA SER A 390 -6.55 -13.99 -36.93
C SER A 390 -7.07 -15.13 -37.82
N GLN A 391 -8.22 -15.71 -37.49
CA GLN A 391 -8.88 -16.74 -38.28
C GLN A 391 -9.40 -16.19 -39.61
N LEU A 392 -10.07 -15.03 -39.58
CA LEU A 392 -10.52 -14.33 -40.79
C LEU A 392 -9.34 -13.91 -41.68
N ASN A 393 -8.22 -13.46 -41.10
CA ASN A 393 -7.01 -13.15 -41.87
C ASN A 393 -6.39 -14.40 -42.52
N GLU A 394 -6.51 -15.57 -41.89
CA GLU A 394 -6.08 -16.84 -42.48
C GLU A 394 -6.98 -17.23 -43.66
N GLU A 395 -8.30 -17.09 -43.52
CA GLU A 395 -9.27 -17.28 -44.60
C GLU A 395 -9.04 -16.32 -45.77
N VAL A 396 -8.83 -15.03 -45.50
CA VAL A 396 -8.49 -14.04 -46.54
C VAL A 396 -7.21 -14.43 -47.25
N ARG A 397 -6.19 -14.92 -46.53
CA ARG A 397 -4.93 -15.38 -47.14
C ARG A 397 -5.13 -16.61 -48.02
N ASN A 398 -6.00 -17.54 -47.61
CA ASN A 398 -6.35 -18.73 -48.38
C ASN A 398 -7.17 -18.38 -49.63
N LEU A 399 -8.15 -17.48 -49.52
CA LEU A 399 -8.91 -16.96 -50.66
C LEU A 399 -8.01 -16.18 -51.61
N HIS A 400 -7.04 -15.42 -51.10
CA HIS A 400 -6.05 -14.72 -51.93
C HIS A 400 -5.18 -15.71 -52.70
N ALA A 401 -4.72 -16.79 -52.06
CA ALA A 401 -3.97 -17.86 -52.73
C ALA A 401 -4.81 -18.59 -53.80
N GLN A 402 -6.13 -18.77 -53.57
CA GLN A 402 -7.05 -19.28 -54.60
C GLN A 402 -7.23 -18.29 -55.75
N ASN A 403 -7.33 -17.00 -55.46
CA ASN A 403 -7.39 -15.96 -56.49
C ASN A 403 -6.10 -15.89 -57.31
N ASP A 404 -4.93 -16.02 -56.68
CA ASP A 404 -3.64 -16.08 -57.38
C ASP A 404 -3.57 -17.31 -58.31
N GLN A 405 -4.11 -18.45 -57.89
CA GLN A 405 -4.21 -19.65 -58.74
C GLN A 405 -5.16 -19.43 -59.92
N LEU A 406 -6.32 -18.80 -59.70
CA LEU A 406 -7.25 -18.45 -60.75
C LEU A 406 -6.68 -17.39 -61.70
N GLU A 407 -5.92 -16.42 -61.20
CA GLU A 407 -5.25 -15.40 -62.01
C GLU A 407 -4.13 -16.01 -62.85
N MET A 408 -3.38 -16.97 -62.30
CA MET A 408 -2.40 -17.73 -63.06
C MET A 408 -3.06 -18.61 -64.13
N ALA A 409 -4.19 -19.25 -63.82
CA ALA A 409 -4.97 -19.99 -64.80
C ALA A 409 -5.55 -19.06 -65.88
N LEU A 410 -6.00 -17.85 -65.53
CA LEU A 410 -6.44 -16.83 -66.47
C LEU A 410 -5.29 -16.35 -67.34
N LYS A 411 -4.09 -16.09 -66.80
CA LYS A 411 -2.89 -15.76 -67.58
C LYS A 411 -2.51 -16.89 -68.54
N GLU A 412 -2.56 -18.15 -68.09
CA GLU A 412 -2.29 -19.29 -68.96
C GLU A 412 -3.36 -19.40 -70.06
N LYS A 413 -4.63 -19.12 -69.75
CA LYS A 413 -5.71 -19.05 -70.73
C LYS A 413 -5.55 -17.86 -71.68
N ASP A 414 -5.08 -16.71 -71.20
CA ASP A 414 -4.77 -15.53 -72.01
C ASP A 414 -3.57 -15.76 -72.91
N GLU A 415 -2.57 -16.54 -72.48
CA GLU A 415 -1.46 -16.99 -73.32
C GLU A 415 -1.92 -18.01 -74.37
N GLN A 416 -2.81 -18.93 -74.00
CA GLN A 416 -3.47 -19.85 -74.94
C GLN A 416 -4.34 -19.08 -75.94
N LEU A 417 -5.10 -18.09 -75.50
CA LEU A 417 -5.89 -17.20 -76.35
C LEU A 417 -4.99 -16.32 -77.20
N SER A 418 -3.85 -15.84 -76.70
CA SER A 418 -2.85 -15.09 -77.49
C SER A 418 -2.21 -15.97 -78.56
N SER A 419 -1.97 -17.25 -78.28
CA SER A 419 -1.50 -18.23 -79.26
C SER A 419 -2.56 -18.53 -80.34
N VAL A 420 -3.83 -18.61 -79.94
CA VAL A 420 -4.97 -18.78 -80.87
C VAL A 420 -5.20 -17.50 -81.68
N LEU A 421 -5.12 -16.33 -81.05
CA LEU A 421 -5.21 -15.01 -81.67
C LEU A 421 -4.10 -14.84 -82.69
N LYS A 422 -2.86 -15.22 -82.39
CA LYS A 422 -1.77 -15.19 -83.38
C LYS A 422 -2.03 -16.09 -84.58
N LYS A 423 -2.61 -17.28 -84.39
CA LYS A 423 -3.05 -18.16 -85.50
C LYS A 423 -4.22 -17.57 -86.29
N LEU A 424 -5.10 -16.84 -85.63
CA LEU A 424 -6.20 -16.10 -86.24
C LEU A 424 -5.69 -14.87 -86.98
N GLU A 425 -4.69 -14.17 -86.45
CA GLU A 425 -4.03 -12.99 -87.01
C GLU A 425 -3.21 -13.38 -88.24
N ASP A 426 -2.56 -14.55 -88.25
CA ASP A 426 -1.94 -15.13 -89.45
C ASP A 426 -3.02 -15.42 -90.53
N ASN A 427 -4.21 -15.89 -90.14
CA ASN A 427 -5.35 -16.12 -91.05
C ASN A 427 -6.06 -14.82 -91.47
N GLU A 428 -6.08 -13.82 -90.60
CA GLU A 428 -6.55 -12.47 -90.86
C GLU A 428 -5.58 -11.73 -91.74
N SER A 429 -4.27 -11.94 -91.67
CA SER A 429 -3.28 -11.37 -92.61
C SER A 429 -3.53 -11.87 -94.04
N HIS A 430 -3.86 -13.16 -94.18
CA HIS A 430 -4.35 -13.75 -95.43
C HIS A 430 -5.71 -13.17 -95.88
N SER A 431 -6.56 -12.81 -94.92
CA SER A 431 -7.83 -12.12 -95.16
C SER A 431 -7.65 -10.62 -95.39
N LEU A 432 -6.58 -10.01 -94.90
CA LEU A 432 -6.25 -8.59 -94.94
C LEU A 432 -5.61 -8.24 -96.26
N SER A 433 -4.82 -9.11 -96.88
CA SER A 433 -4.52 -9.00 -98.32
C SER A 433 -5.80 -9.00 -99.19
N ARG A 434 -6.88 -9.64 -98.70
CA ARG A 434 -8.20 -9.63 -99.34
C ARG A 434 -9.05 -8.40 -98.95
N ILE A 435 -8.85 -7.84 -97.76
CA ILE A 435 -9.47 -6.59 -97.29
C ILE A 435 -8.72 -5.35 -97.78
N GLU A 436 -7.45 -5.43 -98.15
CA GLU A 436 -6.68 -4.33 -98.74
C GLU A 436 -7.24 -3.97 -100.12
N ALA A 437 -7.73 -4.97 -100.85
CA ALA A 437 -8.59 -4.81 -102.03
C ALA A 437 -9.97 -4.17 -101.71
N LEU A 438 -10.44 -4.24 -100.46
CA LEU A 438 -11.64 -3.56 -99.95
C LEU A 438 -11.30 -2.23 -99.23
N THR A 439 -10.02 -1.93 -98.96
CA THR A 439 -9.57 -0.74 -98.20
C THR A 439 -9.46 0.48 -99.11
N GLU A 440 -9.36 0.28 -100.42
CA GLU A 440 -9.69 1.33 -101.39
C GLU A 440 -11.14 1.84 -101.24
N GLN A 441 -12.04 1.00 -100.70
CA GLN A 441 -13.42 1.37 -100.34
C GLN A 441 -13.47 2.15 -99.01
N VAL A 442 -12.54 1.89 -98.08
CA VAL A 442 -12.41 2.58 -96.77
C VAL A 442 -11.80 3.98 -96.91
N ASN A 443 -11.02 4.25 -97.97
CA ASN A 443 -10.52 5.61 -98.29
C ASN A 443 -11.64 6.67 -98.48
N TYR A 444 -12.91 6.23 -98.54
CA TYR A 444 -14.09 7.08 -98.46
C TYR A 444 -14.43 7.50 -97.01
N LEU A 445 -14.33 6.56 -96.06
CA LEU A 445 -14.55 6.78 -94.61
C LEU A 445 -13.44 7.59 -93.95
N THR A 446 -12.24 7.64 -94.54
CA THR A 446 -11.13 8.49 -94.09
C THR A 446 -11.47 9.99 -94.06
N ARG A 447 -12.47 10.45 -94.81
CA ARG A 447 -12.98 11.84 -94.75
C ARG A 447 -13.78 12.14 -93.48
N GLU A 448 -14.29 11.12 -92.80
CA GLU A 448 -15.09 11.24 -91.57
C GLU A 448 -14.17 11.43 -90.34
N ILE A 449 -12.96 10.88 -90.40
CA ILE A 449 -11.91 11.00 -89.36
C ILE A 449 -11.39 12.44 -89.22
N ASP A 450 -11.45 13.24 -90.28
CA ASP A 450 -10.96 14.63 -90.24
C ASP A 450 -11.88 15.58 -89.43
N MET A 451 -13.14 15.22 -89.18
CA MET A 451 -14.04 16.00 -88.28
C MET A 451 -13.75 15.75 -86.79
N LEU A 452 -13.40 14.52 -86.41
CA LEU A 452 -13.10 14.16 -85.00
C LEU A 452 -11.79 14.77 -84.50
N ARG A 453 -10.88 15.13 -85.41
CA ARG A 453 -9.59 15.76 -85.10
C ARG A 453 -9.73 17.20 -84.57
N ALA A 454 -10.86 17.87 -84.85
CA ALA A 454 -11.13 19.23 -84.38
C ALA A 454 -11.55 19.27 -82.89
N GLN A 455 -12.34 18.29 -82.41
CA GLN A 455 -12.77 18.18 -81.00
C GLN A 455 -11.61 17.87 -80.03
N LYS A 456 -10.53 17.24 -80.51
CA LYS A 456 -9.34 16.92 -79.70
C LYS A 456 -8.58 18.18 -79.23
N SER A 457 -8.59 19.25 -80.03
CA SER A 457 -7.83 20.48 -79.72
C SER A 457 -8.41 21.29 -78.55
N GLU A 458 -9.68 21.08 -78.21
CA GLU A 458 -10.38 21.78 -77.12
C GLU A 458 -10.09 21.13 -75.75
N MET A 459 -9.93 19.80 -75.72
CA MET A 459 -9.55 19.03 -74.52
C MET A 459 -8.12 19.33 -74.05
N GLU A 460 -7.20 19.66 -74.96
CA GLU A 460 -5.79 19.95 -74.64
C GLU A 460 -5.61 21.28 -73.87
N ALA A 461 -6.55 22.23 -73.99
CA ALA A 461 -6.53 23.49 -73.23
C ALA A 461 -6.96 23.30 -71.75
N GLN A 462 -7.84 22.34 -71.47
CA GLN A 462 -8.29 22.00 -70.10
C GLN A 462 -7.20 21.30 -69.27
N VAL A 463 -6.33 20.52 -69.92
CA VAL A 463 -5.19 19.82 -69.26
C VAL A 463 -4.17 20.81 -68.69
N LYS A 464 -4.00 21.99 -69.30
CA LYS A 464 -3.03 23.00 -68.86
C LYS A 464 -3.43 23.70 -67.55
N VAL A 465 -4.72 23.92 -67.32
CA VAL A 465 -5.24 24.56 -66.09
C VAL A 465 -5.14 23.62 -64.89
N SER A 466 -5.38 22.32 -65.10
CA SER A 466 -5.21 21.30 -64.06
C SER A 466 -3.74 21.13 -63.64
N LEU A 467 -2.78 21.34 -64.56
CA LEU A 467 -1.35 21.24 -64.26
C LEU A 467 -0.87 22.34 -63.30
N ASP A 468 -1.39 23.57 -63.44
CA ASP A 468 -1.03 24.69 -62.57
C ASP A 468 -1.62 24.51 -61.14
N GLN A 469 -2.79 23.87 -61.00
CA GLN A 469 -3.37 23.50 -59.69
C GLN A 469 -2.59 22.39 -58.97
N VAL A 470 -2.08 21.39 -59.71
CA VAL A 470 -1.24 20.33 -59.14
C VAL A 470 0.07 20.90 -58.61
N ASN A 471 0.65 21.90 -59.29
CA ASN A 471 1.90 22.52 -58.86
C ASN A 471 1.73 23.38 -57.58
N SER A 472 0.59 24.06 -57.39
CA SER A 472 0.35 24.81 -56.14
C SER A 472 0.15 23.87 -54.94
N LEU A 473 -0.59 22.77 -55.13
CA LEU A 473 -0.79 21.75 -54.09
C LEU A 473 0.52 21.02 -53.74
N GLN A 474 1.41 20.84 -54.70
CA GLN A 474 2.75 20.29 -54.45
C GLN A 474 3.61 21.23 -53.60
N GLU A 475 3.47 22.54 -53.77
CA GLU A 475 4.18 23.55 -52.97
C GLU A 475 3.65 23.60 -51.53
N ASP A 476 2.33 23.53 -51.35
CA ASP A 476 1.66 23.43 -50.04
C ASP A 476 2.00 22.13 -49.30
N LEU A 477 2.14 21.01 -50.02
CA LEU A 477 2.58 19.75 -49.43
C LEU A 477 4.04 19.83 -48.92
N ASN A 478 4.89 20.56 -49.65
CA ASN A 478 6.29 20.75 -49.29
C ASN A 478 6.47 21.71 -48.10
N THR A 479 5.60 22.71 -47.93
CA THR A 479 5.61 23.58 -46.75
C THR A 479 5.10 22.84 -45.52
N PHE A 480 3.99 22.11 -45.65
CA PHE A 480 3.45 21.26 -44.58
C PHE A 480 4.46 20.18 -44.13
N GLY A 481 5.16 19.55 -45.08
CA GLY A 481 6.22 18.59 -44.77
C GLY A 481 7.39 19.19 -43.97
N ARG A 482 7.69 20.47 -44.16
CA ARG A 482 8.76 21.18 -43.44
C ARG A 482 8.33 21.50 -42.01
N GLU A 483 7.11 21.99 -41.81
CA GLU A 483 6.53 22.26 -40.48
C GLU A 483 6.35 20.97 -39.67
N LYS A 484 5.99 19.86 -40.32
CA LYS A 484 5.94 18.53 -39.70
C LYS A 484 7.33 18.08 -39.22
N ALA A 485 8.37 18.21 -40.05
CA ALA A 485 9.73 17.82 -39.66
C ALA A 485 10.27 18.69 -38.50
N GLU A 486 9.90 19.97 -38.46
CA GLU A 486 10.34 20.90 -37.41
C GLU A 486 9.64 20.61 -36.06
N THR A 487 8.35 20.25 -36.09
CA THR A 487 7.62 19.81 -34.89
C THR A 487 8.07 18.43 -34.39
N GLU A 488 8.39 17.49 -35.29
CA GLU A 488 9.00 16.20 -34.93
C GLU A 488 10.37 16.38 -34.25
N LEU A 489 11.22 17.29 -34.74
CA LEU A 489 12.50 17.60 -34.10
C LEU A 489 12.32 18.27 -32.72
N LEU A 490 11.31 19.13 -32.56
CA LEU A 490 10.99 19.72 -31.26
C LEU A 490 10.50 18.66 -30.27
N LEU A 491 9.64 17.75 -30.72
CA LEU A 491 9.12 16.64 -29.92
C LEU A 491 10.26 15.70 -29.50
N GLN A 492 11.19 15.38 -30.42
CA GLN A 492 12.36 14.56 -30.12
C GLN A 492 13.25 15.22 -29.05
N ARG A 493 13.49 16.53 -29.16
CA ARG A 493 14.28 17.28 -28.16
C ARG A 493 13.60 17.27 -26.78
N LYS A 494 12.28 17.47 -26.74
CA LYS A 494 11.50 17.41 -25.50
C LYS A 494 11.44 16.00 -24.91
N SER A 495 11.34 14.97 -25.74
CA SER A 495 11.45 13.57 -25.31
C SER A 495 12.81 13.28 -24.67
N GLN A 496 13.89 13.84 -25.22
CA GLN A 496 15.24 13.66 -24.69
C GLN A 496 15.44 14.39 -23.35
N GLU A 497 14.92 15.62 -23.20
CA GLU A 497 14.88 16.32 -21.91
C GLU A 497 14.10 15.51 -20.85
N VAL A 498 12.96 14.91 -21.20
CA VAL A 498 12.19 14.04 -20.29
C VAL A 498 13.00 12.81 -19.88
N SER A 499 13.73 12.18 -20.80
CA SER A 499 14.62 11.05 -20.48
C SER A 499 15.75 11.44 -19.52
N GLU A 500 16.32 12.63 -19.66
CA GLU A 500 17.34 13.14 -18.74
C GLU A 500 16.79 13.40 -17.33
N PHE A 501 15.57 13.95 -17.24
CA PHE A 501 14.89 14.11 -15.94
C PHE A 501 14.56 12.77 -15.29
N LEU A 502 14.08 11.79 -16.06
CA LEU A 502 13.83 10.44 -15.56
C LEU A 502 15.11 9.79 -15.01
N ALA A 503 16.23 9.89 -15.73
CA ALA A 503 17.52 9.38 -15.27
C ALA A 503 18.07 10.11 -14.02
N GLN A 504 17.65 11.36 -13.78
CA GLN A 504 17.99 12.09 -12.56
C GLN A 504 17.10 11.65 -11.39
N ILE A 505 15.81 11.42 -11.62
CA ILE A 505 14.86 10.89 -10.63
C ILE A 505 15.29 9.48 -10.21
N GLU A 506 15.69 8.63 -11.15
CA GLU A 506 16.19 7.27 -10.86
C GLU A 506 17.44 7.30 -9.97
N ARG A 507 18.43 8.14 -10.30
CA ARG A 507 19.63 8.30 -9.44
C ARG A 507 19.30 8.80 -8.04
N LEU A 508 18.42 9.79 -7.90
CA LEU A 508 18.00 10.29 -6.59
C LEU A 508 17.22 9.22 -5.80
N ASN A 509 16.41 8.41 -6.47
CA ASN A 509 15.72 7.29 -5.83
C ASN A 509 16.71 6.20 -5.38
N GLU A 510 17.73 5.88 -6.17
CA GLU A 510 18.80 4.96 -5.76
C GLU A 510 19.55 5.49 -4.53
N GLU A 511 19.91 6.77 -4.51
CA GLU A 511 20.53 7.43 -3.35
C GLU A 511 19.62 7.40 -2.11
N LEU A 512 18.32 7.64 -2.26
CA LEU A 512 17.34 7.53 -1.15
C LEU A 512 17.20 6.09 -0.65
N MET A 513 17.26 5.09 -1.53
CA MET A 513 17.20 3.68 -1.13
C MET A 513 18.48 3.25 -0.41
N THR A 514 19.66 3.68 -0.86
CA THR A 514 20.93 3.39 -0.17
C THR A 514 20.99 4.04 1.22
N THR A 515 20.57 5.30 1.35
CA THR A 515 20.52 6.00 2.64
C THR A 515 19.51 5.38 3.60
N ARG A 516 18.36 4.91 3.10
CA ARG A 516 17.39 4.15 3.90
C ARG A 516 17.99 2.82 4.39
N LEU A 517 18.66 2.07 3.53
CA LEU A 517 19.31 0.80 3.92
C LEU A 517 20.41 1.01 4.96
N ASP A 518 21.20 2.07 4.82
CA ASP A 518 22.19 2.44 5.85
C ASP A 518 21.52 2.87 7.16
N GLN A 519 20.38 3.56 7.12
CA GLN A 519 19.61 3.93 8.30
C GLN A 519 19.00 2.70 9.01
N GLU A 520 18.50 1.72 8.25
CA GLU A 520 18.03 0.44 8.79
C GLU A 520 19.17 -0.35 9.44
N ARG A 521 20.35 -0.43 8.80
CA ARG A 521 21.55 -1.07 9.40
C ARG A 521 21.98 -0.39 10.71
N ILE A 522 22.00 0.94 10.74
CA ILE A 522 22.33 1.70 11.96
C ILE A 522 21.27 1.47 13.05
N SER A 523 20.00 1.38 12.69
CA SER A 523 18.93 1.06 13.65
C SER A 523 19.10 -0.34 14.24
N GLU A 524 19.42 -1.33 13.43
CA GLU A 524 19.69 -2.71 13.87
C GLU A 524 20.92 -2.79 14.78
N ASP A 525 22.01 -2.10 14.41
CA ASP A 525 23.22 -1.99 15.24
C ASP A 525 22.92 -1.32 16.58
N ASN A 526 22.11 -0.26 16.61
CA ASN A 526 21.69 0.41 17.84
C ASN A 526 20.82 -0.49 18.72
N GLU A 527 19.89 -1.25 18.13
CA GLU A 527 19.06 -2.20 18.88
C GLU A 527 19.92 -3.31 19.50
N ASN A 528 20.91 -3.81 18.75
CA ASN A 528 21.87 -4.80 19.23
C ASN A 528 22.77 -4.24 20.35
N LEU A 529 23.20 -2.98 20.23
CA LEU A 529 23.96 -2.30 21.29
C LEU A 529 23.11 -2.06 22.53
N THR A 530 21.83 -1.70 22.39
CA THR A 530 20.89 -1.53 23.50
C THR A 530 20.69 -2.85 24.24
N LYS A 531 20.42 -3.96 23.54
CA LYS A 531 20.33 -5.29 24.14
C LYS A 531 21.60 -5.65 24.93
N ARG A 532 22.77 -5.31 24.37
CA ARG A 532 24.05 -5.56 25.04
C ARG A 532 24.30 -4.66 26.25
N VAL A 533 23.76 -3.45 26.26
CA VAL A 533 23.78 -2.55 27.43
C VAL A 533 22.85 -3.10 28.52
N GLU A 534 21.64 -3.53 28.17
CA GLU A 534 20.69 -4.16 29.10
C GLU A 534 21.28 -5.45 29.72
N ASP A 535 21.91 -6.30 28.91
CA ASP A 535 22.62 -7.50 29.41
C ASP A 535 23.76 -7.12 30.39
N LEU A 536 24.53 -6.08 30.07
CA LEU A 536 25.61 -5.60 30.94
C LEU A 536 25.06 -4.98 32.24
N GLU A 537 23.94 -4.28 32.19
CA GLU A 537 23.25 -3.74 33.37
C GLU A 537 22.77 -4.87 34.29
N LEU A 538 22.15 -5.92 33.74
CA LEU A 538 21.76 -7.12 34.49
C LEU A 538 22.97 -7.83 35.13
N VAL A 539 24.10 -7.89 34.42
CA VAL A 539 25.36 -8.42 34.97
C VAL A 539 25.88 -7.55 36.11
N VAL A 540 25.83 -6.22 35.97
CA VAL A 540 26.25 -5.28 37.03
C VAL A 540 25.34 -5.39 38.25
N GLU A 541 24.03 -5.51 38.07
CA GLU A 541 23.08 -5.72 39.18
C GLU A 541 23.33 -7.06 39.89
N SER A 542 23.56 -8.13 39.12
CA SER A 542 23.91 -9.45 39.66
C SER A 542 25.22 -9.41 40.46
N LEU A 543 26.27 -8.79 39.92
CA LEU A 543 27.55 -8.62 40.61
C LEU A 543 27.42 -7.72 41.85
N THR A 544 26.56 -6.70 41.80
CA THR A 544 26.29 -5.80 42.93
C THR A 544 25.56 -6.54 44.05
N SER A 545 24.57 -7.36 43.71
CA SER A 545 23.87 -8.24 44.66
C SER A 545 24.82 -9.29 45.25
N GLN A 546 25.64 -9.93 44.42
CA GLN A 546 26.65 -10.89 44.87
C GLN A 546 27.70 -10.25 45.78
N ARG A 547 28.18 -9.05 45.45
CA ARG A 547 29.09 -8.26 46.29
C ARG A 547 28.45 -7.94 47.64
N ASN A 548 27.21 -7.46 47.65
CA ASN A 548 26.50 -7.14 48.89
C ASN A 548 26.31 -8.40 49.76
N GLY A 549 25.97 -9.54 49.15
CA GLY A 549 25.87 -10.82 49.85
C GLY A 549 27.20 -11.33 50.40
N LEU A 550 28.31 -11.16 49.65
CA LEU A 550 29.66 -11.48 50.13
C LEU A 550 30.11 -10.53 51.25
N GLU A 551 29.76 -9.25 51.19
CA GLU A 551 30.02 -8.27 52.26
C GLU A 551 29.26 -8.61 53.54
N GLU A 552 28.00 -9.04 53.43
CA GLU A 552 27.23 -9.53 54.59
C GLU A 552 27.82 -10.83 55.16
N GLN A 553 28.24 -11.76 54.30
CA GLN A 553 28.95 -12.97 54.74
C GLN A 553 30.30 -12.63 55.40
N MET A 554 31.05 -11.67 54.87
CA MET A 554 32.28 -11.17 55.50
C MET A 554 31.99 -10.55 56.86
N ARG A 555 30.94 -9.73 56.98
CA ARG A 555 30.55 -9.12 58.25
C ARG A 555 30.13 -10.16 59.28
N ALA A 556 29.32 -11.14 58.88
CA ALA A 556 28.89 -12.25 59.72
C ALA A 556 30.06 -13.14 60.14
N THR A 557 31.01 -13.41 59.25
CA THR A 557 32.22 -14.18 59.57
C THR A 557 33.19 -13.39 60.46
N GLU A 558 33.28 -12.07 60.32
CA GLU A 558 34.04 -11.21 61.23
C GLU A 558 33.42 -11.14 62.62
N GLU A 559 32.10 -11.02 62.72
CA GLU A 559 31.35 -11.07 63.98
C GLU A 559 31.49 -12.45 64.65
N ALA A 560 31.31 -13.53 63.88
CA ALA A 560 31.53 -14.89 64.37
C ALA A 560 33.00 -15.11 64.77
N ALA A 561 33.98 -14.58 64.04
CA ALA A 561 35.39 -14.64 64.42
C ALA A 561 35.71 -13.81 65.66
N ALA A 562 35.02 -12.69 65.89
CA ALA A 562 35.11 -11.93 67.14
C ALA A 562 34.52 -12.73 68.31
N GLN A 563 33.38 -13.40 68.08
CA GLN A 563 32.71 -14.23 69.08
C GLN A 563 33.51 -15.49 69.42
N MET A 564 34.05 -16.17 68.40
CA MET A 564 35.01 -17.27 68.57
C MET A 564 36.27 -16.79 69.26
N ARG A 565 36.77 -15.56 69.04
CA ARG A 565 37.92 -15.04 69.79
C ARG A 565 37.62 -14.88 71.28
N VAL A 566 36.41 -14.43 71.63
CA VAL A 566 35.96 -14.35 73.02
C VAL A 566 35.80 -15.75 73.63
N GLU A 567 35.18 -16.69 72.90
CA GLU A 567 35.04 -18.08 73.34
C GLU A 567 36.38 -18.80 73.44
N ILE A 568 37.31 -18.61 72.50
CA ILE A 568 38.67 -19.15 72.57
C ILE A 568 39.39 -18.60 73.79
N ALA A 569 39.26 -17.31 74.12
CA ALA A 569 39.83 -16.77 75.35
C ALA A 569 39.21 -17.43 76.60
N GLY A 570 37.89 -17.66 76.61
CA GLY A 570 37.19 -18.34 77.70
C GLY A 570 37.54 -19.83 77.81
N LEU A 571 37.67 -20.53 76.68
CA LEU A 571 38.07 -21.93 76.60
C LEU A 571 39.55 -22.09 76.92
N GLN A 572 40.43 -21.18 76.52
CA GLN A 572 41.84 -21.19 76.93
C GLN A 572 41.96 -21.07 78.45
N TYR A 573 41.14 -20.24 79.09
CA TYR A 573 41.06 -20.19 80.55
C TYR A 573 40.60 -21.54 81.14
N ARG A 574 39.57 -22.17 80.54
CA ARG A 574 39.06 -23.47 80.98
C ARG A 574 39.99 -24.65 80.68
N ILE A 575 40.74 -24.60 79.58
CA ILE A 575 41.75 -25.58 79.19
C ILE A 575 42.92 -25.49 80.15
N LEU A 576 43.39 -24.29 80.53
CA LEU A 576 44.38 -24.15 81.61
C LEU A 576 43.91 -24.82 82.92
N GLU A 577 42.61 -24.74 83.21
CA GLU A 577 42.01 -25.39 84.37
C GLU A 577 41.87 -26.92 84.21
N LEU A 578 41.52 -27.40 83.02
CA LEU A 578 41.34 -28.82 82.70
C LEU A 578 42.65 -29.56 82.42
N GLU A 579 43.67 -28.94 81.83
CA GLU A 579 45.02 -29.50 81.66
C GLU A 579 45.60 -29.83 83.03
N LYS A 580 45.33 -28.99 84.02
CA LYS A 580 45.64 -29.28 85.43
C LYS A 580 44.99 -30.59 85.90
N LEU A 581 43.72 -30.83 85.56
CA LEU A 581 42.95 -32.05 85.89
C LEU A 581 43.29 -33.27 84.99
N ALA A 582 43.71 -33.05 83.74
CA ALA A 582 43.98 -34.10 82.78
C ALA A 582 45.38 -34.69 82.97
N VAL A 583 46.36 -33.89 83.39
CA VAL A 583 47.62 -34.42 83.92
C VAL A 583 47.35 -35.36 85.10
N GLU A 584 46.35 -35.05 85.93
CA GLU A 584 45.95 -35.92 87.05
C GLU A 584 45.33 -37.26 86.58
N ARG A 585 44.62 -37.31 85.43
CA ARG A 585 43.95 -38.53 84.93
C ARG A 585 44.67 -39.31 83.81
N GLY A 586 45.54 -38.67 83.02
CA GLY A 586 46.27 -39.34 81.92
C GLY A 586 47.22 -40.44 82.42
N THR A 587 47.63 -40.34 83.67
CA THR A 587 48.30 -41.40 84.43
C THR A 587 47.44 -42.67 84.58
N GLU A 588 46.10 -42.58 84.49
CA GLU A 588 45.18 -43.71 84.75
C GLU A 588 44.84 -44.56 83.50
N SER A 589 44.73 -44.00 82.29
CA SER A 589 44.10 -44.66 81.11
C SER A 589 45.02 -45.40 80.13
N SER A 590 46.34 -45.18 80.13
CA SER A 590 47.29 -45.94 79.28
C SER A 590 47.23 -47.46 79.50
N ASN A 591 46.55 -47.88 80.55
CA ASN A 591 46.51 -49.25 81.03
C ASN A 591 45.49 -50.15 80.28
N LEU A 592 44.60 -49.64 79.42
CA LEU A 592 43.44 -50.42 78.91
C LEU A 592 43.41 -50.76 77.39
N GLN A 593 44.14 -50.07 76.50
CA GLN A 593 43.80 -50.06 75.06
C GLN A 593 44.44 -51.16 74.18
N LYS A 594 45.13 -52.13 74.77
CA LYS A 594 45.93 -53.11 74.01
C LYS A 594 45.13 -54.32 73.51
N GLU A 595 43.81 -54.36 73.69
CA GLU A 595 43.04 -55.62 73.75
C GLU A 595 42.08 -55.90 72.56
N LEU A 596 41.81 -54.95 71.66
CA LEU A 596 40.70 -55.05 70.69
C LEU A 596 41.06 -55.36 69.22
N HIS A 597 42.35 -55.36 68.86
CA HIS A 597 42.79 -55.33 67.46
C HIS A 597 42.58 -56.65 66.67
N ASP A 598 42.39 -57.78 67.34
CA ASP A 598 42.62 -59.09 66.69
C ASP A 598 41.40 -59.72 65.99
N ARG A 599 40.21 -59.11 65.96
CA ARG A 599 38.97 -59.81 65.56
C ARG A 599 38.47 -59.66 64.10
N GLN A 600 39.09 -58.87 63.23
CA GLN A 600 38.39 -58.35 62.03
C GLN A 600 38.61 -59.05 60.67
N ASN A 601 39.43 -60.09 60.52
CA ASN A 601 39.98 -60.48 59.20
C ASN A 601 39.37 -61.71 58.46
N GLU A 602 38.14 -62.18 58.71
CA GLU A 602 37.71 -63.55 58.27
C GLU A 602 36.57 -63.72 57.21
N ALA A 603 36.04 -62.68 56.55
CA ALA A 603 34.71 -62.77 55.87
C ALA A 603 34.59 -62.57 54.33
N ALA A 604 35.57 -62.85 53.45
CA ALA A 604 35.55 -62.32 52.06
C ALA A 604 35.85 -63.26 50.83
N SER A 605 35.14 -64.38 50.54
CA SER A 605 35.57 -65.30 49.43
C SER A 605 34.55 -66.02 48.48
N GLU A 606 33.31 -65.57 48.18
CA GLU A 606 32.32 -66.46 47.49
C GLU A 606 31.54 -66.01 46.21
N ILE A 607 31.88 -64.97 45.44
CA ILE A 607 31.06 -64.57 44.25
C ILE A 607 31.90 -64.51 42.96
N SER A 608 31.80 -65.51 42.05
CA SER A 608 32.56 -65.48 40.76
C SER A 608 32.03 -66.19 39.48
N ASN A 609 31.03 -67.09 39.41
CA ASN A 609 30.82 -67.88 38.16
C ASN A 609 29.35 -68.04 37.68
N LEU A 610 29.06 -67.61 36.42
CA LEU A 610 28.20 -68.24 35.37
C LEU A 610 27.71 -67.19 34.33
N LYS A 611 28.38 -67.05 33.16
CA LYS A 611 27.94 -66.19 32.04
C LYS A 611 28.53 -66.63 30.67
N GLU A 612 28.18 -67.83 30.15
CA GLU A 612 28.91 -68.43 29.01
C GLU A 612 28.13 -69.36 28.04
N GLU A 613 26.88 -69.10 27.61
CA GLU A 613 26.25 -69.90 26.52
C GLU A 613 25.45 -69.06 25.50
N LEU A 614 26.14 -68.44 24.54
CA LEU A 614 25.57 -67.58 23.48
C LEU A 614 26.23 -67.88 22.11
N GLU A 615 26.23 -69.14 21.63
CA GLU A 615 26.90 -69.48 20.36
C GLU A 615 26.44 -70.76 19.61
N ALA A 616 25.13 -71.03 19.41
CA ALA A 616 24.72 -72.27 18.69
C ALA A 616 23.40 -72.26 17.85
N ILE A 617 23.03 -71.19 17.13
CA ILE A 617 21.95 -71.23 16.11
C ILE A 617 22.26 -70.30 14.92
N HIS A 618 23.23 -70.67 14.08
CA HIS A 618 23.49 -70.05 12.76
C HIS A 618 23.59 -71.09 11.61
N GLU A 619 23.34 -72.38 11.86
CA GLU A 619 23.42 -73.44 10.85
C GLU A 619 22.10 -74.23 10.92
N VAL A 620 21.25 -74.21 9.87
CA VAL A 620 20.13 -75.15 9.54
C VAL A 620 19.10 -74.54 8.55
N LYS A 621 19.16 -73.25 8.21
CA LYS A 621 18.21 -72.65 7.23
C LYS A 621 18.48 -72.99 5.74
N SER A 622 19.45 -73.85 5.41
CA SER A 622 19.99 -73.96 4.04
C SER A 622 19.67 -75.26 3.25
N GLN A 623 18.63 -76.07 3.54
CA GLN A 623 18.62 -77.42 2.92
C GLN A 623 17.30 -78.15 2.60
N LEU A 624 16.15 -77.51 2.31
CA LEU A 624 14.93 -78.32 2.09
C LEU A 624 13.90 -78.03 0.98
N GLU A 625 14.02 -77.05 0.08
CA GLU A 625 12.89 -76.83 -0.87
C GLU A 625 13.30 -76.52 -2.31
N ALA A 626 13.92 -77.51 -2.98
CA ALA A 626 14.17 -77.47 -4.44
C ALA A 626 14.11 -78.84 -5.17
N GLU A 627 13.41 -79.88 -4.70
CA GLU A 627 13.58 -81.22 -5.31
C GLU A 627 12.36 -82.16 -5.44
N ILE A 628 11.12 -81.68 -5.66
CA ILE A 628 9.98 -82.55 -6.01
C ILE A 628 9.10 -81.93 -7.11
N GLU A 629 9.63 -81.79 -8.33
CA GLU A 629 8.79 -81.71 -9.54
C GLU A 629 9.55 -82.26 -10.76
N LYS A 630 9.95 -83.53 -10.67
CA LYS A 630 10.39 -84.34 -11.81
C LYS A 630 9.95 -85.80 -11.64
N GLY A 631 8.75 -86.10 -12.13
CA GLY A 631 8.24 -87.47 -12.31
C GLY A 631 6.84 -87.44 -12.93
N LYS A 632 6.72 -87.24 -14.24
CA LYS A 632 6.34 -88.30 -15.22
C LYS A 632 5.00 -88.98 -14.91
N GLN A 633 3.95 -88.73 -15.70
CA GLN A 633 3.66 -89.36 -17.02
C GLN A 633 2.91 -90.69 -16.85
N GLU A 634 1.73 -90.78 -17.46
CA GLU A 634 1.20 -91.88 -18.31
C GLU A 634 -0.32 -91.66 -18.49
N SER A 635 -0.83 -91.43 -19.71
CA SER A 635 -1.10 -92.42 -20.77
C SER A 635 -2.54 -92.95 -20.73
N SER A 636 -3.19 -92.81 -21.89
CA SER A 636 -4.11 -93.77 -22.52
C SER A 636 -5.63 -93.54 -22.49
N GLU A 637 -6.20 -93.72 -23.69
CA GLU A 637 -7.56 -94.18 -24.05
C GLU A 637 -8.72 -93.17 -24.13
N SER A 638 -9.09 -92.75 -25.36
CA SER A 638 -10.18 -93.41 -26.10
C SER A 638 -10.48 -92.73 -27.45
N ARG A 639 -10.14 -93.45 -28.53
CA ARG A 639 -10.46 -93.18 -29.94
C ARG A 639 -11.03 -94.48 -30.53
N GLY A 640 -12.33 -94.50 -30.85
CA GLY A 640 -12.92 -95.45 -31.82
C GLY A 640 -14.27 -96.06 -31.42
N GLN A 641 -15.35 -95.69 -32.11
CA GLN A 641 -16.54 -96.53 -32.43
C GLN A 641 -17.57 -95.77 -33.31
N LEU A 642 -17.75 -96.25 -34.57
CA LEU A 642 -19.01 -96.34 -35.39
C LEU A 642 -19.57 -95.07 -36.09
N GLU A 643 -19.59 -94.85 -37.41
CA GLU A 643 -19.24 -95.56 -38.67
C GLU A 643 -20.02 -96.85 -39.05
N ASN A 644 -21.31 -97.00 -38.70
CA ASN A 644 -22.09 -98.21 -39.10
C ASN A 644 -23.63 -98.09 -39.25
N GLU A 645 -24.19 -97.07 -39.92
CA GLU A 645 -25.66 -97.07 -40.19
C GLU A 645 -26.10 -96.24 -41.43
N ASN A 646 -25.54 -96.55 -42.60
CA ASN A 646 -25.89 -95.92 -43.89
C ASN A 646 -26.28 -96.95 -44.99
N THR A 647 -27.02 -98.01 -44.66
CA THR A 647 -27.33 -99.09 -45.63
C THR A 647 -28.77 -99.62 -45.69
N GLU A 648 -29.80 -98.95 -45.13
CA GLU A 648 -31.15 -99.57 -45.03
C GLU A 648 -32.33 -98.85 -45.77
N LEU A 649 -32.13 -97.71 -46.45
CA LEU A 649 -33.25 -96.93 -47.04
C LEU A 649 -33.40 -96.98 -48.57
N ARG A 650 -32.57 -97.74 -49.30
CA ARG A 650 -32.54 -97.70 -50.79
C ARG A 650 -33.45 -98.71 -51.50
N ASP A 651 -33.94 -99.75 -50.85
CA ASP A 651 -34.65 -100.89 -51.50
C ASP A 651 -36.19 -100.84 -51.43
N LYS A 652 -36.81 -99.66 -51.43
CA LYS A 652 -38.28 -99.48 -51.57
C LYS A 652 -38.65 -98.56 -52.74
N VAL A 653 -38.06 -98.82 -53.91
CA VAL A 653 -38.79 -99.54 -54.97
C VAL A 653 -40.02 -98.73 -55.44
N ALA A 654 -39.98 -98.12 -56.62
CA ALA A 654 -39.93 -98.80 -57.92
C ALA A 654 -41.17 -99.68 -58.26
N ASP A 655 -42.24 -99.66 -57.46
CA ASP A 655 -43.45 -100.50 -57.69
C ASP A 655 -44.69 -99.75 -58.25
N GLN A 656 -44.62 -98.46 -58.60
CA GLN A 656 -45.81 -97.67 -58.97
C GLN A 656 -45.92 -97.21 -60.44
N LEU A 657 -45.27 -97.88 -61.40
CA LEU A 657 -45.38 -97.56 -62.84
C LEU A 657 -45.87 -98.75 -63.68
N ARG A 658 -47.19 -98.99 -63.75
CA ARG A 658 -47.77 -99.98 -64.70
C ARG A 658 -49.25 -99.84 -65.14
N ILE A 659 -49.98 -98.72 -64.94
CA ILE A 659 -51.44 -98.68 -65.26
C ILE A 659 -51.91 -97.35 -65.92
N LEU A 660 -51.27 -96.88 -67.01
CA LEU A 660 -51.71 -95.63 -67.67
C LEU A 660 -51.89 -95.72 -69.21
N GLU A 661 -51.86 -96.90 -69.82
CA GLU A 661 -51.73 -97.05 -71.28
C GLU A 661 -53.04 -97.30 -72.06
N GLU A 662 -54.23 -97.29 -71.43
CA GLU A 662 -55.49 -97.72 -72.09
C GLU A 662 -56.46 -96.58 -72.55
N GLN A 663 -56.13 -95.28 -72.39
CA GLN A 663 -57.06 -94.17 -72.69
C GLN A 663 -56.90 -93.47 -74.07
N GLU A 664 -56.06 -94.00 -74.97
CA GLU A 664 -55.48 -93.17 -76.03
C GLU A 664 -56.19 -93.19 -77.40
N ASP A 665 -57.07 -94.16 -77.67
CA ASP A 665 -57.59 -94.37 -79.03
C ASP A 665 -58.89 -93.61 -79.38
N ALA A 666 -59.66 -93.12 -78.40
CA ALA A 666 -60.87 -92.34 -78.65
C ALA A 666 -60.59 -90.91 -79.17
N PHE A 667 -59.38 -90.40 -78.99
CA PHE A 667 -59.00 -89.00 -79.30
C PHE A 667 -58.73 -88.74 -80.80
N LYS A 668 -58.57 -89.79 -81.62
CA LYS A 668 -58.08 -89.66 -83.02
C LYS A 668 -59.16 -89.22 -84.03
N GLN A 669 -60.46 -89.44 -83.77
CA GLN A 669 -61.54 -89.10 -84.71
C GLN A 669 -62.05 -87.65 -84.63
N LEU A 670 -61.93 -86.98 -83.47
CA LEU A 670 -62.35 -85.58 -83.29
C LEU A 670 -61.38 -84.57 -83.92
N LYS A 671 -60.15 -85.00 -84.25
CA LYS A 671 -59.04 -84.13 -84.70
C LYS A 671 -59.18 -83.66 -86.16
N VAL A 672 -59.98 -84.35 -86.99
CA VAL A 672 -60.04 -84.05 -88.43
C VAL A 672 -60.96 -82.86 -88.75
N GLU A 673 -62.09 -82.71 -88.06
CA GLU A 673 -63.04 -81.61 -88.30
C GLU A 673 -62.57 -80.27 -87.72
N TYR A 674 -61.73 -80.29 -86.68
CA TYR A 674 -61.11 -79.08 -86.09
C TYR A 674 -60.16 -78.37 -87.07
N ASN A 675 -59.41 -79.13 -87.88
CA ASN A 675 -58.36 -78.59 -88.73
C ASN A 675 -58.87 -77.72 -89.90
N GLN A 676 -60.14 -77.82 -90.29
CA GLN A 676 -60.68 -77.04 -91.42
C GLN A 676 -61.13 -75.64 -91.01
N ILE A 677 -61.51 -75.43 -89.74
CA ILE A 677 -61.87 -74.11 -89.19
C ILE A 677 -60.62 -73.34 -88.73
N GLU A 678 -59.55 -74.05 -88.36
CA GLU A 678 -58.23 -73.47 -88.02
C GLU A 678 -57.65 -72.61 -89.14
N ILE A 679 -57.82 -73.04 -90.40
CA ILE A 679 -57.21 -72.38 -91.57
C ILE A 679 -57.84 -70.99 -91.81
N ASP A 680 -59.17 -70.88 -91.79
CA ASP A 680 -59.87 -69.62 -92.05
C ASP A 680 -59.69 -68.59 -90.91
N LEU A 681 -59.40 -69.07 -89.68
CA LEU A 681 -59.12 -68.22 -88.52
C LEU A 681 -57.69 -67.67 -88.54
N GLN A 682 -56.73 -68.35 -89.18
CA GLN A 682 -55.36 -67.85 -89.33
C GLN A 682 -55.24 -66.68 -90.31
N GLU A 683 -56.04 -66.65 -91.37
CA GLU A 683 -55.97 -65.58 -92.39
C GLU A 683 -56.51 -64.23 -91.87
N THR A 684 -57.52 -64.24 -91.00
CA THR A 684 -58.03 -63.02 -90.33
C THR A 684 -57.12 -62.53 -89.20
N LYS A 685 -56.39 -63.44 -88.53
CA LYS A 685 -55.40 -63.13 -87.48
C LYS A 685 -54.18 -62.38 -88.02
N ALA A 686 -53.69 -62.74 -89.21
CA ALA A 686 -52.54 -62.09 -89.84
C ALA A 686 -52.81 -60.61 -90.18
N ASN A 687 -54.03 -60.29 -90.66
CA ASN A 687 -54.41 -58.91 -90.99
C ASN A 687 -54.59 -58.00 -89.76
N LEU A 688 -54.94 -58.57 -88.60
CA LEU A 688 -55.05 -57.82 -87.34
C LEU A 688 -53.66 -57.50 -86.75
N GLN A 689 -52.72 -58.45 -86.83
CA GLN A 689 -51.35 -58.29 -86.32
C GLN A 689 -50.55 -57.18 -87.04
N ASP A 690 -50.75 -57.00 -88.34
CA ASP A 690 -50.09 -55.93 -89.10
C ASP A 690 -50.62 -54.53 -88.74
N ALA A 691 -51.88 -54.43 -88.30
CA ALA A 691 -52.45 -53.19 -87.78
C ALA A 691 -51.91 -52.87 -86.38
N ASP A 692 -51.81 -53.89 -85.51
CA ASP A 692 -51.23 -53.75 -84.17
C ASP A 692 -49.77 -53.33 -84.22
N ARG A 693 -48.96 -53.93 -85.11
CA ARG A 693 -47.53 -53.60 -85.24
C ARG A 693 -47.25 -52.17 -85.73
N LYS A 694 -48.23 -51.51 -86.36
CA LYS A 694 -48.16 -50.09 -86.74
C LYS A 694 -48.61 -49.16 -85.62
N MET A 695 -49.58 -49.58 -84.81
CA MET A 695 -49.98 -48.84 -83.60
C MET A 695 -48.86 -48.87 -82.55
N GLU A 696 -48.19 -50.01 -82.40
CA GLU A 696 -47.09 -50.20 -81.44
C GLU A 696 -45.90 -49.28 -81.74
N LYS A 697 -45.49 -49.17 -83.01
CA LYS A 697 -44.44 -48.22 -83.43
C LYS A 697 -44.79 -46.75 -83.23
N MET A 698 -46.08 -46.38 -83.31
CA MET A 698 -46.51 -45.01 -83.01
C MET A 698 -46.59 -44.76 -81.50
N ALA A 699 -46.94 -45.76 -80.70
CA ALA A 699 -46.92 -45.68 -79.24
C ALA A 699 -45.50 -45.54 -78.69
N GLU A 700 -44.53 -46.30 -79.22
CA GLU A 700 -43.11 -46.20 -78.85
C GLU A 700 -42.51 -44.80 -79.15
N ALA A 701 -42.86 -44.22 -80.30
CA ALA A 701 -42.41 -42.86 -80.66
C ALA A 701 -43.02 -41.78 -79.76
N LEU A 702 -44.25 -41.96 -79.29
CA LEU A 702 -44.88 -41.05 -78.34
C LEU A 702 -44.32 -41.23 -76.91
N SER A 703 -44.02 -42.47 -76.48
CA SER A 703 -43.40 -42.73 -75.17
C SER A 703 -42.04 -42.07 -75.05
N THR A 704 -41.18 -42.26 -76.06
CA THR A 704 -39.83 -41.66 -76.09
C THR A 704 -39.84 -40.13 -76.11
N SER A 705 -40.81 -39.50 -76.80
CA SER A 705 -40.97 -38.04 -76.75
C SER A 705 -41.54 -37.54 -75.41
N ASN A 706 -42.37 -38.33 -74.73
CA ASN A 706 -42.97 -37.95 -73.46
C ASN A 706 -41.96 -38.08 -72.31
N GLU A 707 -41.15 -39.14 -72.32
CA GLU A 707 -40.03 -39.35 -71.38
C GLU A 707 -39.02 -38.20 -71.43
N SER A 708 -38.65 -37.73 -72.63
CA SER A 708 -37.77 -36.56 -72.79
C SER A 708 -38.38 -35.26 -72.25
N ASN A 709 -39.70 -35.11 -72.33
CA ASN A 709 -40.38 -33.92 -71.80
C ASN A 709 -40.54 -34.00 -70.27
N GLU A 710 -40.82 -35.18 -69.71
CA GLU A 710 -40.87 -35.43 -68.27
C GLU A 710 -39.51 -35.17 -67.61
N GLN A 711 -38.41 -35.58 -68.27
CA GLN A 711 -37.06 -35.30 -67.79
C GLN A 711 -36.76 -33.79 -67.76
N ARG A 712 -37.22 -33.04 -68.77
CA ARG A 712 -37.04 -31.58 -68.81
C ARG A 712 -37.93 -30.83 -67.80
N ILE A 713 -39.09 -31.39 -67.45
CA ILE A 713 -39.93 -30.85 -66.37
C ILE A 713 -39.26 -31.06 -65.02
N ALA A 714 -38.70 -32.24 -64.77
CA ALA A 714 -37.96 -32.53 -63.54
C ALA A 714 -36.75 -31.60 -63.35
N GLU A 715 -35.97 -31.35 -64.41
CA GLU A 715 -34.85 -30.40 -64.38
C GLU A 715 -35.33 -28.96 -64.05
N LEU A 716 -36.47 -28.53 -64.59
CA LEU A 716 -37.03 -27.21 -64.29
C LEU A 716 -37.57 -27.13 -62.86
N GLU A 717 -38.21 -28.18 -62.35
CA GLU A 717 -38.68 -28.25 -60.97
C GLU A 717 -37.52 -28.19 -59.98
N GLU A 718 -36.40 -28.85 -60.26
CA GLU A 718 -35.16 -28.78 -59.47
C GLU A 718 -34.62 -27.34 -59.41
N THR A 719 -34.50 -26.67 -60.56
CA THR A 719 -34.02 -25.26 -60.57
C THR A 719 -34.97 -24.29 -59.85
N ILE A 720 -36.28 -24.55 -59.86
CA ILE A 720 -37.26 -23.74 -59.13
C ILE A 720 -37.11 -23.95 -57.62
N GLU A 721 -36.83 -25.17 -57.19
CA GLU A 721 -36.64 -25.49 -55.77
C GLU A 721 -35.32 -24.92 -55.24
N ASP A 722 -34.25 -24.95 -56.04
CA ASP A 722 -32.98 -24.30 -55.70
C ASP A 722 -33.16 -22.78 -55.53
N LEU A 723 -33.83 -22.12 -56.47
CA LEU A 723 -34.12 -20.69 -56.37
C LEU A 723 -35.04 -20.35 -55.17
N ARG A 724 -35.96 -21.24 -54.80
CA ARG A 724 -36.78 -21.07 -53.58
C ARG A 724 -35.92 -21.13 -52.33
N ARG A 725 -35.00 -22.09 -52.25
CA ARG A 725 -34.07 -22.23 -51.13
C ARG A 725 -33.15 -21.01 -51.01
N ASP A 726 -32.65 -20.49 -52.13
CA ASP A 726 -31.83 -19.27 -52.14
C ASP A 726 -32.60 -18.04 -51.64
N ILE A 727 -33.87 -17.89 -52.06
CA ILE A 727 -34.74 -16.80 -51.58
C ILE A 727 -35.03 -16.95 -50.08
N GLU A 728 -35.27 -18.16 -49.59
CA GLU A 728 -35.53 -18.41 -48.17
C GLU A 728 -34.31 -18.11 -47.31
N MET A 729 -33.12 -18.55 -47.73
CA MET A 729 -31.86 -18.16 -47.09
C MET A 729 -31.65 -16.64 -47.06
N ALA A 730 -31.89 -15.95 -48.19
CA ALA A 730 -31.76 -14.50 -48.26
C ALA A 730 -32.77 -13.76 -47.35
N LEU A 731 -33.95 -14.34 -47.11
CA LEU A 731 -34.94 -13.81 -46.17
C LEU A 731 -34.50 -13.99 -44.71
N ASP A 732 -33.95 -15.14 -44.36
CA ASP A 732 -33.41 -15.40 -43.02
C ASP A 732 -32.20 -14.50 -42.71
N GLU A 733 -31.31 -14.31 -43.68
CA GLU A 733 -30.17 -13.38 -43.57
C GLU A 733 -30.63 -11.93 -43.37
N ARG A 734 -31.68 -11.52 -44.09
CA ARG A 734 -32.29 -10.20 -43.90
C ARG A 734 -32.86 -10.05 -42.49
N ASP A 735 -33.57 -11.06 -42.00
CA ASP A 735 -34.19 -11.01 -40.67
C ASP A 735 -33.14 -10.97 -39.56
N ALA A 736 -32.05 -11.74 -39.69
CA ALA A 736 -30.90 -11.65 -38.80
C ALA A 736 -30.23 -10.27 -38.83
N ALA A 737 -30.10 -9.65 -40.01
CA ALA A 737 -29.56 -8.29 -40.15
C ALA A 737 -30.47 -7.23 -39.48
N VAL A 738 -31.79 -7.39 -39.59
CA VAL A 738 -32.78 -6.51 -38.93
C VAL A 738 -32.69 -6.65 -37.41
N GLU A 739 -32.60 -7.87 -36.88
CA GLU A 739 -32.47 -8.10 -35.44
C GLU A 739 -31.15 -7.53 -34.88
N ASN A 740 -30.04 -7.69 -35.61
CA ASN A 740 -28.77 -7.06 -35.27
C ASN A 740 -28.86 -5.53 -35.26
N THR A 741 -29.56 -4.92 -36.22
CA THR A 741 -29.79 -3.47 -36.27
C THR A 741 -30.58 -2.99 -35.05
N CYS A 742 -31.65 -3.69 -34.68
CA CYS A 742 -32.43 -3.41 -33.47
C CYS A 742 -31.57 -3.52 -32.19
N ASN A 743 -30.72 -4.54 -32.09
CA ASN A 743 -29.80 -4.72 -30.96
C ASN A 743 -28.76 -3.59 -30.86
N ILE A 744 -28.21 -3.14 -31.99
CA ILE A 744 -27.29 -1.99 -32.04
C ILE A 744 -28.01 -0.71 -31.59
N GLU A 745 -29.26 -0.48 -32.02
CA GLU A 745 -30.03 0.70 -31.61
C GLU A 745 -30.30 0.72 -30.09
N VAL A 746 -30.67 -0.43 -29.50
CA VAL A 746 -30.85 -0.55 -28.05
C VAL A 746 -29.53 -0.28 -27.31
N ARG A 747 -28.41 -0.84 -27.79
CA ARG A 747 -27.08 -0.56 -27.23
C ARG A 747 -26.71 0.92 -27.33
N LEU A 748 -27.01 1.58 -28.45
CA LEU A 748 -26.81 3.03 -28.64
C LEU A 748 -27.64 3.85 -27.66
N ARG A 749 -28.91 3.51 -27.44
CA ARG A 749 -29.77 4.19 -26.45
C ARG A 749 -29.22 4.05 -25.04
N LEU A 750 -28.81 2.84 -24.65
CA LEU A 750 -28.21 2.59 -23.34
C LEU A 750 -26.87 3.31 -23.18
N ALA A 751 -26.02 3.34 -24.22
CA ALA A 751 -24.76 4.07 -24.21
C ALA A 751 -24.97 5.59 -24.07
N ASN A 752 -25.92 6.16 -24.82
CA ASN A 752 -26.27 7.58 -24.70
C ASN A 752 -26.86 7.92 -23.33
N GLN A 753 -27.64 7.03 -22.73
CA GLN A 753 -28.13 7.22 -21.36
C GLN A 753 -26.99 7.15 -20.33
N LYS A 754 -26.05 6.20 -20.47
CA LYS A 754 -24.84 6.13 -19.63
C LYS A 754 -24.01 7.40 -19.76
N LEU A 755 -23.81 7.88 -20.98
CA LEU A 755 -23.06 9.10 -21.27
C LEU A 755 -23.69 10.32 -20.58
N ARG A 756 -25.02 10.46 -20.65
CA ARG A 756 -25.73 11.56 -19.97
C ARG A 756 -25.59 11.49 -18.44
N ILE A 757 -25.62 10.30 -17.86
CA ILE A 757 -25.40 10.11 -16.41
C ILE A 757 -23.96 10.47 -16.03
N THR A 758 -22.98 10.05 -16.83
CA THR A 758 -21.57 10.39 -16.58
C THR A 758 -21.30 11.88 -16.73
N GLU A 759 -21.94 12.56 -17.69
CA GLU A 759 -21.86 14.02 -17.83
C GLU A 759 -22.48 14.72 -16.62
N GLN A 760 -23.66 14.28 -16.14
CA GLN A 760 -24.27 14.84 -14.93
C GLN A 760 -23.36 14.64 -13.70
N LEU A 761 -22.84 13.44 -13.48
CA LEU A 761 -21.93 13.16 -12.37
C LEU A 761 -20.66 14.01 -12.48
N LEU A 762 -20.12 14.21 -13.68
CA LEU A 762 -18.96 15.08 -13.88
C LEU A 762 -19.29 16.53 -13.48
N THR A 763 -20.42 17.06 -13.94
CA THR A 763 -20.86 18.43 -13.58
C THR A 763 -21.08 18.59 -12.08
N GLU A 764 -21.71 17.60 -11.42
CA GLU A 764 -21.89 17.63 -9.97
C GLU A 764 -20.55 17.57 -9.23
N LYS A 765 -19.61 16.75 -9.69
CA LYS A 765 -18.26 16.67 -9.11
C LYS A 765 -17.50 17.99 -9.30
N GLU A 766 -17.56 18.59 -10.48
CA GLU A 766 -16.96 19.90 -10.75
C GLU A 766 -17.54 20.99 -9.84
N ASP A 767 -18.86 21.00 -9.62
CA ASP A 767 -19.51 21.98 -8.76
C ASP A 767 -19.17 21.74 -7.28
N THR A 768 -19.11 20.49 -6.83
CA THR A 768 -18.63 20.18 -5.47
C THR A 768 -17.17 20.58 -5.27
N HIS A 769 -16.33 20.41 -6.31
CA HIS A 769 -14.93 20.81 -6.26
C HIS A 769 -14.81 22.33 -6.19
N LYS A 770 -15.49 23.09 -7.07
CA LYS A 770 -15.55 24.56 -7.01
C LYS A 770 -16.01 25.07 -5.65
N HIS A 771 -17.02 24.42 -5.04
CA HIS A 771 -17.48 24.78 -3.70
C HIS A 771 -16.41 24.53 -2.63
N SER A 772 -15.70 23.40 -2.73
CA SER A 772 -14.58 23.11 -1.82
C SER A 772 -13.43 24.10 -2.01
N GLU A 773 -13.06 24.45 -3.26
CA GLU A 773 -12.04 25.46 -3.56
C GLU A 773 -12.42 26.83 -3.00
N MET A 774 -13.68 27.23 -3.13
CA MET A 774 -14.17 28.49 -2.58
C MET A 774 -14.08 28.51 -1.04
N LYS A 775 -14.41 27.40 -0.37
CA LYS A 775 -14.22 27.27 1.09
C LYS A 775 -12.76 27.36 1.49
N PHE A 776 -11.87 26.65 0.79
CA PHE A 776 -10.43 26.74 1.04
C PHE A 776 -9.91 28.16 0.83
N HIS A 777 -10.39 28.87 -0.18
CA HIS A 777 -9.99 30.26 -0.43
C HIS A 777 -10.46 31.20 0.69
N GLU A 778 -11.68 31.01 1.19
CA GLU A 778 -12.20 31.78 2.33
C GLU A 778 -11.42 31.46 3.63
N GLU A 779 -11.09 30.19 3.88
CA GLU A 779 -10.24 29.79 5.01
C GLU A 779 -8.84 30.39 4.91
N CYS A 780 -8.21 30.37 3.73
CA CYS A 780 -6.94 31.04 3.49
C CYS A 780 -7.02 32.54 3.79
N LYS A 781 -8.10 33.21 3.35
CA LYS A 781 -8.31 34.63 3.62
C LYS A 781 -8.47 34.93 5.12
N VAL A 782 -9.22 34.10 5.86
CA VAL A 782 -9.35 34.23 7.32
C VAL A 782 -8.00 34.01 8.01
N LEU A 783 -7.20 33.05 7.54
CA LEU A 783 -5.86 32.81 8.07
C LEU A 783 -4.91 33.99 7.78
N GLU A 784 -4.96 34.57 6.59
CA GLU A 784 -4.21 35.78 6.24
C GLU A 784 -4.59 36.97 7.12
N GLU A 785 -5.89 37.19 7.36
CA GLU A 785 -6.37 38.22 8.28
C GLU A 785 -5.88 37.97 9.73
N ARG A 786 -5.86 36.71 10.17
CA ARG A 786 -5.31 36.33 11.48
C ARG A 786 -3.79 36.53 11.56
N ILE A 787 -3.06 36.25 10.49
CA ILE A 787 -1.61 36.52 10.41
C ILE A 787 -1.36 38.04 10.46
N SER A 788 -2.18 38.83 9.77
CA SER A 788 -2.06 40.30 9.78
C SER A 788 -2.32 40.87 11.18
N THR A 789 -3.36 40.41 11.88
CA THR A 789 -3.67 40.87 13.25
C THR A 789 -2.60 40.45 14.26
N LEU A 790 -2.08 39.22 14.16
CA LEU A 790 -0.96 38.76 15.00
C LEU A 790 0.31 39.55 14.71
N SER A 791 0.63 39.81 13.44
CA SER A 791 1.80 40.61 13.05
C SER A 791 1.70 42.04 13.58
N GLN A 792 0.51 42.64 13.52
CA GLN A 792 0.25 43.95 14.09
C GLN A 792 0.44 43.94 15.62
N THR A 793 -0.05 42.91 16.30
CA THR A 793 0.11 42.74 17.76
C THR A 793 1.59 42.55 18.15
N ILE A 794 2.35 41.78 17.37
CA ILE A 794 3.80 41.62 17.57
C ILE A 794 4.51 42.96 17.38
N SER A 795 4.13 43.73 16.36
CA SER A 795 4.71 45.06 16.12
C SER A 795 4.43 46.03 17.27
N THR A 796 3.19 46.08 17.79
CA THR A 796 2.85 46.95 18.92
C THR A 796 3.55 46.52 20.20
N ASN A 797 3.68 45.22 20.45
CA ASN A 797 4.40 44.69 21.61
C ASN A 797 5.90 44.99 21.52
N ASN A 798 6.52 44.79 20.34
CA ASN A 798 7.92 45.12 20.11
C ASN A 798 8.20 46.62 20.25
N GLU A 799 7.25 47.49 19.88
CA GLU A 799 7.35 48.93 20.12
C GLU A 799 7.28 49.25 21.62
N ALA A 800 6.36 48.62 22.36
CA ALA A 800 6.27 48.77 23.81
C ALA A 800 7.56 48.30 24.52
N TYR A 801 8.14 47.17 24.10
CA TYR A 801 9.44 46.72 24.62
C TYR A 801 10.56 47.72 24.30
N ARG A 802 10.61 48.27 23.08
CA ARG A 802 11.61 49.29 22.75
C ARG A 802 11.45 50.55 23.61
N SER A 803 10.23 51.05 23.80
CA SER A 803 9.97 52.21 24.66
C SER A 803 10.37 51.97 26.12
N THR A 804 10.08 50.79 26.68
CA THR A 804 10.49 50.47 28.06
C THR A 804 12.01 50.35 28.21
N ILE A 805 12.71 49.81 27.21
CA ILE A 805 14.18 49.77 27.18
C ILE A 805 14.76 51.19 27.10
N GLU A 806 14.18 52.07 26.29
CA GLU A 806 14.59 53.48 26.20
C GLU A 806 14.38 54.19 27.55
N ASP A 807 13.22 54.02 28.20
CA ASP A 807 12.94 54.59 29.53
C ASP A 807 13.92 54.11 30.60
N ILE A 808 14.29 52.83 30.57
CA ILE A 808 15.29 52.26 31.49
C ILE A 808 16.68 52.84 31.20
N SER A 809 17.03 52.97 29.92
CA SER A 809 18.33 53.52 29.50
C SER A 809 18.47 54.97 29.93
N GLU A 810 17.44 55.80 29.74
CA GLU A 810 17.44 57.19 30.17
C GLU A 810 17.57 57.33 31.69
N LYS A 811 16.88 56.50 32.47
CA LYS A 811 17.02 56.45 33.93
C LYS A 811 18.42 56.00 34.38
N LEU A 812 19.03 55.06 33.66
CA LEU A 812 20.38 54.60 33.95
C LEU A 812 21.40 55.71 33.67
N ASP A 813 21.25 56.40 32.54
CA ASP A 813 22.10 57.53 32.17
C ASP A 813 21.97 58.69 33.16
N SER A 814 20.75 59.03 33.60
CA SER A 814 20.55 60.05 34.62
C SER A 814 21.22 59.68 35.95
N SER A 815 21.09 58.42 36.37
CA SER A 815 21.71 57.90 37.59
C SER A 815 23.24 57.87 37.50
N LEU A 816 23.78 57.52 36.32
CA LEU A 816 25.23 57.55 36.05
C LEU A 816 25.79 58.97 36.10
N VAL A 817 25.05 59.95 35.58
CA VAL A 817 25.42 61.37 35.68
C VAL A 817 25.44 61.82 37.15
N GLU A 818 24.40 61.48 37.93
CA GLU A 818 24.36 61.78 39.36
C GLU A 818 25.52 61.13 40.13
N LEU A 819 25.81 59.86 39.84
CA LEU A 819 26.96 59.16 40.43
C LEU A 819 28.28 59.82 40.04
N GLY A 820 28.43 60.24 38.78
CA GLY A 820 29.60 60.98 38.30
C GLY A 820 29.78 62.33 39.01
N LEU A 821 28.69 63.04 39.32
CA LEU A 821 28.73 64.26 40.12
C LEU A 821 29.15 63.99 41.56
N ASN A 822 28.66 62.90 42.16
CA ASN A 822 29.06 62.49 43.50
C ASN A 822 30.55 62.09 43.55
N ILE A 823 31.06 61.38 42.54
CA ILE A 823 32.49 61.05 42.44
C ILE A 823 33.33 62.33 42.39
N LYS A 824 32.97 63.31 41.55
CA LYS A 824 33.68 64.61 41.49
C LYS A 824 33.67 65.33 42.83
N LYS A 825 32.54 65.27 43.56
CA LYS A 825 32.44 65.85 44.91
C LYS A 825 33.38 65.14 45.88
N PHE A 826 33.45 63.81 45.87
CA PHE A 826 34.40 63.05 46.68
C PHE A 826 35.86 63.37 46.33
N GLU A 827 36.19 63.48 45.03
CA GLU A 827 37.52 63.87 44.57
C GLU A 827 37.91 65.26 45.09
N GLN A 828 36.97 66.22 45.06
CA GLN A 828 37.18 67.56 45.60
C GLN A 828 37.41 67.51 47.11
N GLU A 829 36.55 66.83 47.86
CA GLU A 829 36.68 66.66 49.32
C GLU A 829 38.03 66.01 49.68
N HIS A 830 38.44 64.96 48.95
CA HIS A 830 39.76 64.35 49.12
C HIS A 830 40.91 65.33 48.82
N GLY A 831 40.78 66.19 47.80
CA GLY A 831 41.77 67.23 47.49
C GLY A 831 41.89 68.29 48.60
N GLU A 832 40.77 68.68 49.21
CA GLU A 832 40.71 69.59 50.35
C GLU A 832 41.34 68.96 51.60
N PHE A 833 41.05 67.68 51.87
CA PHE A 833 41.69 66.92 52.95
C PHE A 833 43.20 66.79 52.72
N ALA A 834 43.64 66.46 51.50
CA ALA A 834 45.06 66.37 51.16
C ALA A 834 45.78 67.71 51.37
N SER A 835 45.15 68.82 50.97
CA SER A 835 45.68 70.18 51.20
C SER A 835 45.77 70.50 52.69
N SER A 836 44.75 70.14 53.47
CA SER A 836 44.73 70.33 54.92
C SER A 836 45.82 69.50 55.62
N ILE A 837 46.00 68.23 55.20
CA ILE A 837 47.08 67.37 55.70
C ILE A 837 48.46 67.96 55.36
N SER A 838 48.64 68.49 54.15
CA SER A 838 49.88 69.17 53.75
C SER A 838 50.17 70.39 54.63
N ASN A 839 49.16 71.21 54.92
CA ASN A 839 49.30 72.39 55.78
C ASN A 839 49.66 72.00 57.22
N ILE A 840 48.95 71.03 57.80
CA ILE A 840 49.26 70.52 59.15
C ILE A 840 50.68 69.94 59.20
N SER A 841 51.09 69.21 58.15
CA SER A 841 52.44 68.66 58.06
C SER A 841 53.52 69.76 58.05
N GLU A 842 53.26 70.86 57.36
CA GLU A 842 54.14 72.02 57.32
C GLU A 842 54.20 72.76 58.67
N GLU A 843 53.05 72.92 59.34
CA GLU A 843 52.98 73.48 60.70
C GLU A 843 53.77 72.61 61.70
N ILE A 844 53.62 71.29 61.64
CA ILE A 844 54.39 70.34 62.46
C ILE A 844 55.89 70.47 62.17
N ARG A 845 56.28 70.64 60.90
CA ARG A 845 57.70 70.85 60.51
C ARG A 845 58.26 72.13 61.13
N VAL A 846 57.51 73.22 61.10
CA VAL A 846 57.88 74.50 61.73
C VAL A 846 57.99 74.34 63.24
N ALA A 847 57.01 73.72 63.90
CA ALA A 847 57.03 73.45 65.33
C ALA A 847 58.24 72.60 65.73
N LYS A 848 58.55 71.56 64.94
CA LYS A 848 59.75 70.73 65.13
C LYS A 848 61.02 71.55 65.05
N LYS A 849 61.15 72.45 64.07
CA LYS A 849 62.30 73.36 63.94
C LYS A 849 62.40 74.29 65.15
N TRP A 850 61.29 74.85 65.61
CA TRP A 850 61.24 75.69 66.81
C TRP A 850 61.69 74.94 68.07
N ILE A 851 61.22 73.70 68.26
CA ILE A 851 61.66 72.82 69.35
C ILE A 851 63.17 72.58 69.27
N THR A 852 63.72 72.28 68.08
CA THR A 852 65.17 72.05 67.93
C THR A 852 66.00 73.28 68.28
N VAL A 853 65.55 74.49 67.91
CA VAL A 853 66.21 75.74 68.29
C VAL A 853 66.17 75.91 69.81
N ARG A 854 65.00 75.73 70.43
CA ARG A 854 64.86 75.81 71.89
C ARG A 854 65.67 74.78 72.65
N THR A 855 65.82 73.56 72.13
CA THR A 855 66.68 72.56 72.78
C THR A 855 68.16 72.95 72.66
N THR A 856 68.59 73.54 71.54
CA THR A 856 69.97 74.06 71.42
C THR A 856 70.23 75.24 72.36
N GLU A 857 69.31 76.21 72.45
CA GLU A 857 69.40 77.32 73.40
C GLU A 857 69.40 76.84 74.86
N LYS A 858 68.56 75.86 75.19
CA LYS A 858 68.53 75.25 76.52
C LYS A 858 69.87 74.60 76.87
N GLU A 859 70.52 73.94 75.92
CA GLU A 859 71.83 73.33 76.16
C GLU A 859 72.94 74.39 76.31
N GLN A 860 72.87 75.50 75.55
CA GLN A 860 73.75 76.65 75.74
C GLN A 860 73.59 77.27 77.13
N LEU A 861 72.35 77.54 77.56
CA LEU A 861 72.06 78.04 78.91
C LEU A 861 72.54 77.07 79.99
N LYS A 862 72.40 75.76 79.77
CA LYS A 862 72.90 74.75 80.70
C LYS A 862 74.43 74.76 80.80
N GLN A 863 75.12 75.02 79.69
CA GLN A 863 76.57 75.19 79.66
C GLN A 863 77.00 76.47 80.38
N GLU A 864 76.27 77.58 80.22
CA GLU A 864 76.47 78.84 80.96
C GLU A 864 76.24 78.67 82.47
N VAL A 865 75.15 78.01 82.88
CA VAL A 865 74.88 77.66 84.29
C VAL A 865 76.01 76.79 84.86
N GLY A 866 76.56 75.86 84.08
CA GLY A 866 77.74 75.08 84.46
C GLY A 866 79.00 75.95 84.67
N ASN A 867 79.20 76.97 83.84
CA ASN A 867 80.31 77.92 83.98
C ASN A 867 80.14 78.84 85.20
N LEU A 868 78.93 79.35 85.44
CA LEU A 868 78.60 80.13 86.64
C LEU A 868 78.76 79.30 87.92
N ALA A 869 78.37 78.02 87.90
CA ALA A 869 78.58 77.11 89.03
C ALA A 869 80.07 76.86 89.33
N LYS A 870 80.94 76.86 88.32
CA LYS A 870 82.40 76.83 88.51
C LYS A 870 82.93 78.13 89.12
N GLN A 871 82.45 79.29 88.68
CA GLN A 871 82.81 80.57 89.28
C GLN A 871 82.38 80.64 90.75
N LEU A 872 81.17 80.15 91.09
CA LEU A 872 80.67 80.11 92.46
C LEU A 872 81.52 79.19 93.37
N ARG A 873 82.08 78.10 92.81
CA ARG A 873 82.98 77.20 93.54
C ARG A 873 84.31 77.89 93.86
N ASN A 874 84.88 78.62 92.90
CA ASN A 874 86.13 79.35 93.11
C ASN A 874 85.98 80.48 94.16
N VAL A 875 84.86 81.22 94.16
CA VAL A 875 84.57 82.24 95.19
C VAL A 875 84.42 81.61 96.58
N LYS A 876 83.85 80.40 96.66
CA LYS A 876 83.69 79.67 97.92
C LYS A 876 85.03 79.19 98.50
N ASP A 877 85.99 78.85 97.66
CA ASP A 877 87.34 78.46 98.07
C ASP A 877 88.18 79.69 98.51
N GLU A 878 87.94 80.88 97.94
CA GLU A 878 88.49 82.16 98.41
C GLU A 878 87.90 82.60 99.78
N GLU A 879 86.63 82.30 100.06
CA GLU A 879 85.98 82.57 101.35
C GLU A 879 86.57 81.71 102.50
N LEU A 880 86.96 80.46 102.21
CA LEU A 880 87.61 79.57 103.18
C LEU A 880 89.00 80.08 103.59
N MET A 881 89.79 80.60 102.63
CA MET A 881 91.11 81.19 102.89
C MET A 881 91.06 82.48 103.73
N LEU A 882 89.95 83.22 103.69
CA LEU A 882 89.77 84.42 104.51
C LEU A 882 89.33 84.08 105.95
N ARG A 883 88.65 82.96 106.19
CA ARG A 883 88.26 82.52 107.55
C ARG A 883 89.46 82.14 108.42
N GLU A 884 90.46 81.45 107.89
CA GLU A 884 91.67 81.08 108.65
C GLU A 884 92.51 82.30 109.08
N ARG A 885 92.43 83.43 108.37
CA ARG A 885 93.12 84.67 108.76
C ARG A 885 92.41 85.44 109.89
N THR A 886 91.10 85.22 110.08
CA THR A 886 90.29 85.89 111.12
C THR A 886 90.29 85.18 112.49
N GLU A 887 90.85 83.97 112.59
CA GLU A 887 91.01 83.27 113.87
C GLU A 887 92.29 83.65 114.62
N GLY A 888 93.35 84.11 113.94
CA GLY A 888 94.59 84.59 114.57
C GLY A 888 94.47 85.94 115.29
N GLU A 889 93.56 86.82 114.87
CA GLU A 889 93.34 88.13 115.50
C GLU A 889 92.42 88.06 116.73
N LYS A 890 91.68 86.95 116.92
CA LYS A 890 90.81 86.75 118.09
C LYS A 890 91.56 86.27 119.34
N GLU A 891 92.68 85.58 119.20
CA GLU A 891 93.42 85.01 120.34
C GLU A 891 94.26 86.07 121.09
N GLU A 892 94.69 87.14 120.41
CA GLU A 892 95.42 88.26 121.02
C GLU A 892 94.49 89.21 121.81
N LEU A 893 93.24 89.36 121.36
CA LEU A 893 92.19 90.09 122.10
C LEU A 893 91.74 89.33 123.37
N LEU A 894 91.68 87.99 123.35
CA LEU A 894 91.26 87.17 124.49
C LEU A 894 92.23 87.22 125.70
N LYS A 895 93.53 87.47 125.48
CA LYS A 895 94.50 87.69 126.58
C LYS A 895 94.38 89.06 127.25
N THR A 896 93.97 90.09 126.51
CA THR A 896 93.78 91.45 127.06
C THR A 896 92.47 91.60 127.86
N VAL A 897 91.43 90.85 127.47
CA VAL A 897 90.14 90.84 128.18
C VAL A 897 90.24 90.09 129.52
N SER A 898 90.98 88.97 129.60
CA SER A 898 91.16 88.22 130.85
C SER A 898 91.95 88.99 131.93
N GLN A 899 92.90 89.86 131.55
CA GLN A 899 93.65 90.71 132.50
C GLN A 899 92.83 91.91 133.01
N LEU A 900 91.86 92.41 132.22
CA LEU A 900 90.92 93.46 132.64
C LEU A 900 89.80 92.92 133.53
N GLU A 901 89.33 91.69 133.30
CA GLU A 901 88.31 91.05 134.15
C GLU A 901 88.84 90.71 135.56
N GLN A 902 90.11 90.31 135.68
CA GLN A 902 90.73 90.02 136.98
C GLN A 902 90.95 91.29 137.84
N ALA A 903 91.27 92.43 137.22
CA ALA A 903 91.41 93.73 137.93
C ALA A 903 90.05 94.34 138.33
N VAL A 904 89.00 94.12 137.54
CA VAL A 904 87.63 94.56 137.85
C VAL A 904 87.01 93.74 138.99
N GLY A 905 87.34 92.45 139.12
CA GLY A 905 86.93 91.59 140.23
C GLY A 905 87.53 91.99 141.59
N GLU A 906 88.81 92.40 141.64
CA GLU A 906 89.49 92.81 142.87
C GLU A 906 89.09 94.22 143.36
N LEU A 907 88.71 95.12 142.43
CA LEU A 907 88.13 96.43 142.77
C LEU A 907 86.66 96.32 143.20
N GLY A 908 85.89 95.36 142.66
CA GLY A 908 84.51 95.07 143.09
C GLY A 908 84.40 94.59 144.54
N MET A 909 85.36 93.77 145.02
CA MET A 909 85.41 93.30 146.42
C MET A 909 85.75 94.41 147.43
N ARG A 910 86.61 95.38 147.07
CA ARG A 910 86.94 96.52 147.96
C ARG A 910 85.85 97.59 148.04
N ILE A 911 85.04 97.75 146.99
CA ILE A 911 83.91 98.68 146.97
C ILE A 911 82.80 98.18 147.92
N LYS A 912 82.54 96.88 147.94
CA LYS A 912 81.53 96.28 148.84
C LYS A 912 81.91 96.40 150.34
N ASP A 913 83.19 96.24 150.68
CA ASP A 913 83.70 96.41 152.06
C ASP A 913 83.76 97.88 152.54
N MET A 914 83.92 98.84 151.61
CA MET A 914 83.91 100.27 151.91
C MET A 914 82.49 100.80 152.18
N ASP A 915 81.49 100.34 151.43
CA ASP A 915 80.10 100.80 151.60
C ASP A 915 79.50 100.30 152.92
N ASP A 916 79.81 99.07 153.35
CA ASP A 916 79.40 98.55 154.66
C ASP A 916 80.05 99.32 155.84
N ARG A 917 81.22 99.94 155.65
CA ARG A 917 81.86 100.85 156.61
C ARG A 917 81.27 102.27 156.60
N ILE A 918 80.81 102.75 155.44
CA ILE A 918 80.18 104.08 155.29
C ILE A 918 78.75 104.07 155.89
N MET A 919 78.05 102.94 155.82
CA MET A 919 76.74 102.75 156.48
C MET A 919 76.84 102.83 158.02
N GLY A 920 77.97 102.47 158.65
CA GLY A 920 78.18 102.58 160.10
C GLY A 920 78.45 104.01 160.61
N LEU A 921 79.15 104.84 159.83
CA LEU A 921 79.50 106.23 160.21
C LEU A 921 78.32 107.22 160.02
N GLY A 922 77.30 106.84 159.26
CA GLY A 922 76.07 107.62 159.09
C GLY A 922 75.18 107.64 160.35
N GLU A 923 75.18 106.55 161.12
CA GLU A 923 74.41 106.42 162.37
C GLU A 923 75.01 107.29 163.50
N GLU A 924 76.35 107.43 163.55
CA GLU A 924 77.04 108.27 164.54
C GLU A 924 76.84 109.77 164.25
N LYS A 925 76.75 110.15 162.97
CA LYS A 925 76.38 111.53 162.56
C LYS A 925 74.91 111.85 162.84
N ARG A 926 74.01 110.86 162.87
CA ARG A 926 72.62 111.03 163.34
C ARG A 926 72.55 111.39 164.83
N GLU A 927 73.54 111.06 165.66
CA GLU A 927 73.52 111.34 167.10
C GLU A 927 74.21 112.66 167.50
N ALA A 928 75.29 113.05 166.80
CA ALA A 928 75.96 114.33 167.04
C ALA A 928 75.09 115.56 166.67
N ILE A 929 74.26 115.43 165.63
CA ILE A 929 73.36 116.51 165.19
C ILE A 929 72.18 116.68 166.18
N ARG A 930 71.67 115.60 166.80
CA ARG A 930 70.63 115.69 167.84
C ARG A 930 71.11 116.44 169.09
N GLN A 931 72.37 116.26 169.47
CA GLN A 931 73.00 116.96 170.61
C GLN A 931 73.20 118.47 170.32
N LEU A 932 73.53 118.84 169.07
CA LEU A 932 73.75 120.24 168.67
C LEU A 932 72.45 121.06 168.55
N CYS A 933 71.35 120.45 168.07
CA CYS A 933 70.08 121.18 167.93
C CYS A 933 69.44 121.53 169.28
N LEU A 934 69.58 120.68 170.31
CA LEU A 934 69.17 120.99 171.69
C LEU A 934 69.93 122.20 172.29
N TRP A 935 71.14 122.49 171.79
CA TRP A 935 71.96 123.61 172.24
C TRP A 935 71.65 124.92 171.50
N VAL A 936 71.12 124.83 170.28
CA VAL A 936 70.64 125.98 169.50
C VAL A 936 69.31 126.50 170.06
N ASP A 937 68.40 125.61 170.47
CA ASP A 937 67.13 125.97 171.14
C ASP A 937 67.33 126.71 172.48
N TYR A 938 68.47 126.50 173.15
CA TYR A 938 68.83 127.24 174.39
C TYR A 938 69.42 128.64 174.10
N ARG A 939 70.10 128.84 172.97
CA ARG A 939 70.71 130.13 172.60
C ARG A 939 69.72 131.09 171.95
N GLN A 940 68.78 130.60 171.14
CA GLN A 940 67.79 131.44 170.46
C GLN A 940 66.79 132.06 171.45
N SER A 941 66.35 131.28 172.45
CA SER A 941 65.46 131.71 173.54
C SER A 941 66.00 132.92 174.34
N ARG A 942 67.33 133.06 174.46
CA ARG A 942 67.98 134.20 175.13
C ARG A 942 68.30 135.39 174.25
N TYR A 943 68.30 135.22 172.93
CA TYR A 943 68.64 136.30 172.00
C TYR A 943 67.39 137.12 171.63
N ASP A 944 66.21 136.50 171.63
CA ASP A 944 64.96 137.21 171.37
C ASP A 944 64.48 138.05 172.57
N GLU A 945 64.74 137.62 173.82
CA GLU A 945 64.63 138.48 175.02
C GLU A 945 65.57 139.71 174.95
N LEU A 946 66.72 139.58 174.28
CA LEU A 946 67.67 140.69 174.08
C LEU A 946 67.26 141.64 172.93
N LYS A 947 66.51 141.14 171.94
CA LYS A 947 66.01 141.91 170.80
C LYS A 947 64.77 142.74 171.17
N GLU A 948 63.99 142.28 172.15
CA GLU A 948 62.84 142.98 172.75
C GLU A 948 63.25 144.24 173.53
N ILE A 949 64.50 144.31 174.03
CA ILE A 949 65.01 145.44 174.81
C ILE A 949 65.68 146.51 173.90
N VAL A 950 66.25 146.14 172.76
CA VAL A 950 67.02 147.06 171.89
C VAL A 950 66.18 147.75 170.81
N SER A 951 64.98 147.25 170.48
CA SER A 951 64.06 147.96 169.55
C SER A 951 63.24 149.08 170.21
N LYS A 952 63.54 149.45 171.46
CA LYS A 952 63.04 150.67 172.10
C LYS A 952 64.22 151.47 172.68
N MET A 953 64.64 152.48 171.91
CA MET A 953 65.03 153.83 172.37
C MET A 953 66.51 154.27 172.28
N ASN A 954 66.93 154.65 171.07
CA ASN A 954 67.77 155.82 170.83
C ASN A 954 67.07 156.64 169.72
N SER A 955 66.46 157.79 169.93
CA SER A 955 66.36 158.64 171.12
C SER A 955 64.90 158.96 171.38
N ARG A 956 64.58 159.06 172.66
CA ARG A 956 63.30 159.59 173.17
C ARG A 956 62.12 158.80 172.61
N ARG A 957 61.81 157.70 173.29
CA ARG A 957 61.66 157.68 174.77
C ARG A 957 62.64 156.85 175.66
N LEU A 958 64.00 157.04 175.69
CA LEU A 958 64.95 156.86 176.87
C LEU A 958 66.07 155.75 176.92
N THR A 959 67.24 156.21 177.45
CA THR A 959 68.32 155.56 178.30
C THR A 959 69.19 154.43 177.73
N THR A 960 70.54 154.48 177.64
CA THR A 960 71.69 155.00 178.45
C THR A 960 72.13 154.11 179.63
N ILE A 961 73.21 153.34 179.44
CA ILE A 961 74.51 153.28 180.16
C ILE A 961 75.28 152.11 179.55
#